data_AF-A0A2T7MP23-F1
#
_entry.id   AF-A0A2T7MP23-F1
#
_cell.length_a   1.000
_cell.length_b   1.000
_cell.length_c   1.000
_cell.angle_alpha   90.00
_cell.angle_beta   90.00
_cell.angle_gamma   90.00
#
_symmetry.space_group_name_H-M   'P 1'
#
loop_
_entity.id
_entity.type
_entity.pdbx_description
1 polymer ?
#
loop_
_entity_poly.entity_id
_entity_poly.type
_entity_poly.pdbx_seq_one_letter_code
_entity_poly.pdbx_strand_id
1 'polypeptide(L)'
;MTGPLVPFREFVLKVHSRCDLACDHCYVYEHADQSWLTRPKVISDEAISWTARRLAEHATTHALPSVTVILHGGEPLLAGPARLRRVCEELGSALNGIAELDLRIHTNGVQLSPRYLDLFDEFHVRVGISLDGDRAANDRHRRYADGRSSHPMVLRAVELLREERYRHLDLGLLCTVDIHNDPVAVHDALAELEPPLVDFLLPHATWDEPPPRPDGSPTAYAAWLLTVFDRWTEQGRPMPVRMFASVLSSLSGGPSLTESLGLAPTDLVVIETDGTLEQVDSLKSAYEGAAATGFDVFSNTFDEVAAHPGVRARQLGLAGVSETCRRCPVVRSCGGGLYTHRYRSDDASGGGFDNPSVYCADLAALIRGIEERTVAATESPAVRSPDALLAAHQDLTRTLLAMVHDTLGGRGGALWDDAWRLAAAVEADTAGADALDAVLAHPYTRTWLVDALADLDAGRGLAEPAAERLAATVAAAAVRARLDLPVPVAYRDGGLHLPTLGTVVLGGPGERGAAVVHPADGGFLVRETEAAPGTERRIAPDEPEGPHWLPVRVLRQAPAPALLLDDLDPLRHCFDAAAADRLAAEDAEAWAHRIAEAWALLADAVPDQAAEAARTLTTLTPLSTGAAAPGHHGLGALGSGPVTGANESALGLLSGFRRAKLRALGEVTDLYALDGTWEHRTPWGNEHVTFSRLLAETYERAGLGLYDPRFLAGVPEALDMIENAAEVTVDGKQLIAAVRKEISGTWSAAGRNRGRSLSPSGDGANVLVSDRKVTFE
;
A
#
# COMPACT_ATOMS: atom_id res chain seq x y z
N MET A 1 -21.11 8.01 19.17
CA MET A 1 -21.24 7.91 17.69
C MET A 1 -20.87 9.26 17.09
N THR A 2 -19.58 9.55 16.92
CA THR A 2 -19.08 10.92 16.61
C THR A 2 -18.20 11.00 15.36
N GLY A 3 -18.15 9.95 14.54
CA GLY A 3 -17.44 9.99 13.25
C GLY A 3 -18.27 10.65 12.14
N PRO A 4 -17.64 11.10 11.04
CA PRO A 4 -18.34 11.58 9.85
C PRO A 4 -19.30 10.50 9.31
N LEU A 5 -20.36 10.93 8.62
CA LEU A 5 -21.26 10.03 7.91
C LEU A 5 -20.48 9.34 6.78
N VAL A 6 -20.59 8.03 6.67
CA VAL A 6 -20.03 7.29 5.53
C VAL A 6 -21.15 7.11 4.50
N PRO A 7 -21.07 7.74 3.32
CA PRO A 7 -22.11 7.62 2.31
C PRO A 7 -22.11 6.20 1.73
N PHE A 8 -23.31 5.68 1.45
CA PHE A 8 -23.42 4.39 0.77
C PHE A 8 -22.84 4.44 -0.64
N ARG A 9 -22.14 3.37 -1.02
CA ARG A 9 -21.63 3.14 -2.38
C ARG A 9 -22.16 1.86 -3.00
N GLU A 10 -22.60 0.92 -2.17
CA GLU A 10 -23.15 -0.36 -2.59
C GLU A 10 -24.62 -0.48 -2.20
N PHE A 11 -25.46 -0.85 -3.17
CA PHE A 11 -26.90 -0.93 -3.01
C PHE A 11 -27.39 -2.30 -3.48
N VAL A 12 -27.88 -3.11 -2.55
CA VAL A 12 -28.43 -4.44 -2.86
C VAL A 12 -29.92 -4.28 -3.13
N LEU A 13 -30.33 -4.35 -4.39
CA LEU A 13 -31.71 -4.18 -4.81
C LEU A 13 -32.40 -5.54 -4.99
N LYS A 14 -33.35 -5.87 -4.11
CA LYS A 14 -34.17 -7.07 -4.22
C LYS A 14 -35.22 -6.88 -5.31
N VAL A 15 -34.99 -7.50 -6.47
CA VAL A 15 -35.93 -7.45 -7.61
C VAL A 15 -36.98 -8.57 -7.56
N HIS A 16 -36.69 -9.65 -6.81
CA HIS A 16 -37.60 -10.78 -6.60
C HIS A 16 -37.38 -11.43 -5.23
N SER A 17 -38.42 -11.72 -4.45
CA SER A 17 -38.26 -12.23 -3.06
C SER A 17 -38.41 -13.75 -2.89
N ARG A 18 -38.72 -14.49 -3.96
CA ARG A 18 -38.82 -15.96 -3.95
C ARG A 18 -37.68 -16.61 -4.74
N CYS A 19 -37.44 -17.89 -4.49
CA CYS A 19 -36.44 -18.70 -5.17
C CYS A 19 -37.08 -19.95 -5.77
N ASP A 20 -36.48 -20.50 -6.83
CA ASP A 20 -36.84 -21.77 -7.46
C ASP A 20 -36.01 -22.97 -6.94
N LEU A 21 -35.04 -22.71 -6.07
CA LEU A 21 -34.32 -23.70 -5.26
C LEU A 21 -34.77 -23.66 -3.80
N ALA A 22 -34.53 -24.76 -3.09
CA ALA A 22 -34.83 -24.93 -1.67
C ALA A 22 -33.53 -25.28 -0.92
N CYS A 23 -32.58 -24.33 -0.92
CA CYS A 23 -31.30 -24.53 -0.25
C CYS A 23 -31.49 -24.49 1.27
N ASP A 24 -31.12 -25.57 1.96
CA ASP A 24 -31.30 -25.76 3.41
C ASP A 24 -30.43 -24.85 4.29
N HIS A 25 -29.34 -24.31 3.73
CA HIS A 25 -28.45 -23.32 4.34
C HIS A 25 -28.78 -21.87 3.93
N CYS A 26 -29.91 -21.63 3.25
CA CYS A 26 -30.26 -20.28 2.82
C CYS A 26 -30.70 -19.41 3.99
N TYR A 27 -29.86 -18.47 4.40
CA TYR A 27 -30.15 -17.58 5.52
C TYR A 27 -31.40 -16.70 5.33
N VAL A 28 -31.88 -16.50 4.10
CA VAL A 28 -33.10 -15.73 3.83
C VAL A 28 -34.35 -16.53 4.15
N TYR A 29 -34.31 -17.87 4.00
CA TYR A 29 -35.49 -18.72 4.10
C TYR A 29 -35.49 -19.61 5.34
N GLU A 30 -34.32 -19.99 5.83
CA GLU A 30 -34.16 -21.03 6.86
C GLU A 30 -33.71 -20.48 8.22
N HIS A 31 -33.26 -19.23 8.30
CA HIS A 31 -32.79 -18.63 9.56
C HIS A 31 -33.89 -17.84 10.29
N ALA A 32 -33.50 -17.20 11.40
CA ALA A 32 -34.39 -16.57 12.36
C ALA A 32 -35.40 -15.57 11.77
N ASP A 33 -35.01 -14.75 10.78
CA ASP A 33 -35.91 -13.79 10.15
C ASP A 33 -36.77 -14.42 9.05
N GLN A 34 -38.09 -14.23 9.15
CA GLN A 34 -39.09 -14.77 8.24
C GLN A 34 -39.87 -13.68 7.50
N SER A 35 -39.35 -12.44 7.47
CA SER A 35 -39.99 -11.28 6.84
C SER A 35 -40.31 -11.50 5.35
N TRP A 36 -39.48 -12.30 4.67
CA TRP A 36 -39.65 -12.68 3.26
C TRP A 36 -41.04 -13.23 2.94
N LEU A 37 -41.71 -13.91 3.89
CA LEU A 37 -43.05 -14.46 3.73
C LEU A 37 -44.08 -13.40 3.34
N THR A 38 -43.90 -12.19 3.87
CA THR A 38 -44.84 -11.07 3.69
C THR A 38 -44.43 -10.11 2.57
N ARG A 39 -43.17 -10.17 2.10
CA ARG A 39 -42.67 -9.31 1.03
C ARG A 39 -43.35 -9.60 -0.32
N PRO A 40 -43.63 -8.58 -1.15
CA PRO A 40 -44.08 -8.78 -2.53
C PRO A 40 -43.12 -9.68 -3.32
N LYS A 41 -43.65 -10.47 -4.24
CA LYS A 41 -42.82 -11.41 -5.02
C LYS A 41 -41.85 -10.68 -5.96
N VAL A 42 -42.32 -9.61 -6.58
CA VAL A 42 -41.61 -8.85 -7.62
C VAL A 42 -41.65 -7.37 -7.22
N ILE A 43 -40.54 -6.67 -7.46
CA ILE A 43 -40.47 -5.22 -7.25
C ILE A 43 -41.47 -4.45 -8.13
N SER A 44 -42.10 -3.41 -7.57
CA SER A 44 -43.08 -2.56 -8.27
C SER A 44 -42.41 -1.46 -9.10
N ASP A 45 -43.11 -0.94 -10.12
CA ASP A 45 -42.61 0.21 -10.91
C ASP A 45 -42.38 1.46 -10.05
N GLU A 46 -43.22 1.65 -9.04
CA GLU A 46 -43.10 2.76 -8.10
C GLU A 46 -41.83 2.63 -7.26
N ALA A 47 -41.55 1.45 -6.70
CA ALA A 47 -40.32 1.20 -5.95
C ALA A 47 -39.07 1.41 -6.83
N ILE A 48 -39.07 0.90 -8.07
CA ILE A 48 -37.95 1.12 -9.02
C ILE A 48 -37.68 2.60 -9.22
N SER A 49 -38.72 3.38 -9.54
CA SER A 49 -38.58 4.81 -9.84
C SER A 49 -38.08 5.61 -8.63
N TRP A 50 -38.62 5.32 -7.45
CA TRP A 50 -38.16 5.96 -6.22
C TRP A 50 -36.74 5.57 -5.84
N THR A 51 -36.35 4.30 -5.96
CA THR A 51 -34.97 3.87 -5.75
C THR A 51 -34.01 4.62 -6.67
N ALA A 52 -34.30 4.68 -7.97
CA ALA A 52 -33.47 5.39 -8.94
C ALA A 52 -33.31 6.88 -8.58
N ARG A 53 -34.40 7.53 -8.17
CA ARG A 53 -34.37 8.91 -7.68
C ARG A 53 -33.51 9.08 -6.43
N ARG A 54 -33.66 8.22 -5.42
CA ARG A 54 -32.86 8.29 -4.18
C ARG A 54 -31.38 8.07 -4.45
N LEU A 55 -31.03 7.21 -5.40
CA LEU A 55 -29.64 6.98 -5.82
C LEU A 55 -29.04 8.25 -6.44
N ALA A 56 -29.76 8.90 -7.36
CA ALA A 56 -29.32 10.14 -7.98
C ALA A 56 -29.17 11.29 -6.96
N GLU A 57 -30.12 11.43 -6.03
CA GLU A 57 -30.08 12.39 -4.93
C GLU A 57 -28.81 12.18 -4.07
N HIS A 58 -28.54 10.94 -3.67
CA HIS A 58 -27.39 10.55 -2.85
C HIS A 58 -26.06 10.74 -3.57
N ALA A 59 -25.95 10.25 -4.80
CA ALA A 59 -24.74 10.37 -5.62
C ALA A 59 -24.36 11.83 -5.88
N THR A 60 -25.34 12.69 -6.15
CA THR A 60 -25.13 14.13 -6.32
C THR A 60 -24.65 14.78 -5.03
N THR A 61 -25.30 14.47 -3.91
CA THR A 61 -25.00 15.09 -2.60
C THR A 61 -23.56 14.82 -2.16
N HIS A 62 -23.07 13.60 -2.38
CA HIS A 62 -21.73 13.17 -1.96
C HIS A 62 -20.69 13.19 -3.09
N ALA A 63 -21.05 13.73 -4.26
CA ALA A 63 -20.21 13.74 -5.46
C ALA A 63 -19.56 12.38 -5.74
N LEU A 64 -20.36 11.30 -5.65
CA LEU A 64 -19.85 9.94 -5.81
C LEU A 64 -19.35 9.74 -7.24
N PRO A 65 -18.10 9.29 -7.46
CA PRO A 65 -17.61 9.02 -8.81
C PRO A 65 -18.31 7.80 -9.43
N SER A 66 -18.80 6.89 -8.59
CA SER A 66 -19.48 5.66 -9.01
C SER A 66 -20.43 5.14 -7.95
N VAL A 67 -21.43 4.38 -8.39
CA VAL A 67 -22.43 3.68 -7.58
C VAL A 67 -22.53 2.23 -8.04
N THR A 68 -22.43 1.28 -7.11
CA THR A 68 -22.63 -0.15 -7.40
C THR A 68 -24.03 -0.57 -7.00
N VAL A 69 -24.80 -1.11 -7.94
CA VAL A 69 -26.12 -1.70 -7.65
C VAL A 69 -26.09 -3.19 -7.95
N ILE A 70 -26.30 -4.01 -6.91
CA ILE A 70 -26.36 -5.46 -7.01
C ILE A 70 -27.83 -5.88 -7.07
N LEU A 71 -28.28 -6.30 -8.24
CA LEU A 71 -29.57 -6.95 -8.43
C LEU A 71 -29.53 -8.31 -7.72
N HIS A 72 -30.36 -8.44 -6.70
CA HIS A 72 -30.42 -9.63 -5.85
C HIS A 72 -31.88 -10.04 -5.65
N GLY A 73 -32.09 -11.09 -4.89
CA GLY A 73 -33.41 -11.53 -4.48
C GLY A 73 -33.35 -12.75 -3.57
N GLY A 74 -34.43 -13.53 -3.61
CA GLY A 74 -34.31 -14.99 -3.60
C GLY A 74 -33.54 -15.45 -4.83
N GLU A 75 -34.23 -15.50 -5.96
CA GLU A 75 -33.62 -15.64 -7.28
C GLU A 75 -34.05 -14.47 -8.20
N PRO A 76 -33.14 -13.52 -8.53
CA PRO A 76 -33.50 -12.31 -9.28
C PRO A 76 -33.95 -12.58 -10.72
N LEU A 77 -33.48 -13.66 -11.37
CA LEU A 77 -33.87 -13.95 -12.76
C LEU A 77 -35.37 -14.29 -12.89
N LEU A 78 -36.04 -14.69 -11.81
CA LEU A 78 -37.49 -14.93 -11.78
C LEU A 78 -38.32 -13.66 -11.99
N ALA A 79 -37.74 -12.46 -11.84
CA ALA A 79 -38.40 -11.21 -12.21
C ALA A 79 -38.70 -11.12 -13.71
N GLY A 80 -37.92 -11.84 -14.54
CA GLY A 80 -38.06 -11.89 -15.99
C GLY A 80 -37.35 -10.74 -16.71
N PRO A 81 -36.96 -10.91 -18.00
CA PRO A 81 -36.15 -9.94 -18.74
C PRO A 81 -36.78 -8.54 -18.84
N ALA A 82 -38.10 -8.46 -19.03
CA ALA A 82 -38.79 -7.17 -19.16
C ALA A 82 -38.72 -6.33 -17.87
N ARG A 83 -38.82 -6.98 -16.70
CA ARG A 83 -38.72 -6.30 -15.40
C ARG A 83 -37.28 -5.87 -15.13
N LEU A 84 -36.30 -6.73 -15.41
CA LEU A 84 -34.87 -6.39 -15.25
C LEU A 84 -34.45 -5.24 -16.19
N ARG A 85 -34.92 -5.24 -17.44
CA ARG A 85 -34.73 -4.11 -18.37
C ARG A 85 -35.25 -2.82 -17.78
N ARG A 86 -36.49 -2.82 -17.28
CA ARG A 86 -37.10 -1.65 -16.65
C ARG A 86 -36.26 -1.11 -15.49
N VAL A 87 -35.69 -1.98 -14.67
CA VAL A 87 -34.77 -1.60 -13.59
C VAL A 87 -33.51 -0.94 -14.16
N CYS A 88 -32.84 -1.57 -15.13
CA CYS A 88 -31.60 -1.04 -15.71
C CYS A 88 -31.81 0.31 -16.41
N GLU A 89 -32.89 0.47 -17.16
CA GLU A 89 -33.24 1.72 -17.84
C GLU A 89 -33.47 2.87 -16.85
N GLU A 90 -34.24 2.64 -15.79
CA GLU A 90 -34.54 3.65 -14.79
C GLU A 90 -33.30 4.05 -13.98
N LEU A 91 -32.48 3.07 -13.55
CA LEU A 91 -31.23 3.34 -12.84
C LEU A 91 -30.22 4.08 -13.71
N GLY A 92 -30.01 3.60 -14.94
CA GLY A 92 -29.09 4.22 -15.89
C GLY A 92 -29.52 5.64 -16.26
N SER A 93 -30.81 5.86 -16.52
CA SER A 93 -31.33 7.20 -16.80
C SER A 93 -31.19 8.15 -15.61
N ALA A 94 -31.36 7.68 -14.38
CA ALA A 94 -31.28 8.52 -13.20
C ALA A 94 -29.84 8.93 -12.87
N LEU A 95 -28.85 8.08 -13.12
CA LEU A 95 -27.44 8.33 -12.80
C LEU A 95 -26.63 8.92 -13.96
N ASN A 96 -27.19 8.96 -15.17
CA ASN A 96 -26.51 9.51 -16.35
C ASN A 96 -26.06 10.96 -16.13
N GLY A 97 -24.75 11.19 -16.25
CA GLY A 97 -24.12 12.49 -16.02
C GLY A 97 -23.94 12.88 -14.55
N ILE A 98 -24.25 11.99 -13.61
CA ILE A 98 -24.10 12.17 -12.16
C ILE A 98 -22.96 11.30 -11.62
N ALA A 99 -23.01 9.99 -11.88
CA ALA A 99 -22.01 9.02 -11.41
C ALA A 99 -21.98 7.80 -12.35
N GLU A 100 -20.83 7.12 -12.43
CA GLU A 100 -20.73 5.83 -13.12
C GLU A 100 -21.60 4.77 -12.42
N LEU A 101 -22.41 4.03 -13.18
CA LEU A 101 -23.27 2.98 -12.65
C LEU A 101 -22.66 1.60 -12.92
N ASP A 102 -22.24 0.92 -11.86
CA ASP A 102 -21.78 -0.47 -11.90
C ASP A 102 -22.93 -1.42 -11.54
N LEU A 103 -23.54 -2.06 -12.56
CA LEU A 103 -24.60 -3.04 -12.38
C LEU A 103 -24.03 -4.45 -12.24
N ARG A 104 -24.48 -5.14 -11.20
CA ARG A 104 -24.16 -6.54 -10.96
C ARG A 104 -25.41 -7.34 -10.65
N ILE A 105 -25.39 -8.65 -10.88
CA ILE A 105 -26.46 -9.56 -10.48
C ILE A 105 -25.86 -10.82 -9.86
N HIS A 106 -26.41 -11.26 -8.73
CA HIS A 106 -26.06 -12.55 -8.13
C HIS A 106 -27.23 -13.52 -8.30
N THR A 107 -26.98 -14.65 -8.96
CA THR A 107 -28.01 -15.65 -9.31
C THR A 107 -27.56 -17.06 -8.92
N ASN A 108 -28.53 -17.94 -8.69
CA ASN A 108 -28.30 -19.38 -8.60
C ASN A 108 -27.99 -20.02 -9.97
N GLY A 109 -28.15 -19.28 -11.07
CA GLY A 109 -27.79 -19.67 -12.43
C GLY A 109 -28.83 -20.53 -13.17
N VAL A 110 -29.82 -21.13 -12.50
CA VAL A 110 -30.66 -22.16 -13.14
C VAL A 110 -31.58 -21.61 -14.25
N GLN A 111 -31.89 -20.30 -14.21
CA GLN A 111 -32.68 -19.59 -15.21
C GLN A 111 -31.83 -18.87 -16.27
N LEU A 112 -30.50 -18.84 -16.09
CA LEU A 112 -29.61 -18.08 -16.97
C LEU A 112 -29.65 -18.66 -18.39
N SER A 113 -29.79 -17.77 -19.36
CA SER A 113 -29.97 -18.12 -20.77
C SER A 113 -29.55 -16.94 -21.64
N PRO A 114 -29.31 -17.15 -22.95
CA PRO A 114 -28.92 -16.07 -23.87
C PRO A 114 -29.83 -14.85 -23.82
N ARG A 115 -31.15 -15.03 -23.63
CA ARG A 115 -32.10 -13.90 -23.50
C ARG A 115 -31.79 -12.94 -22.34
N TYR A 116 -31.19 -13.43 -21.25
CA TYR A 116 -30.76 -12.59 -20.13
C TYR A 116 -29.37 -12.04 -20.40
N LEU A 117 -28.46 -12.84 -20.95
CA LEU A 117 -27.10 -12.40 -21.26
C LEU A 117 -27.08 -11.30 -22.33
N ASP A 118 -27.95 -11.37 -23.34
CA ASP A 118 -28.13 -10.30 -24.34
C ASP A 118 -28.62 -9.00 -23.70
N LEU A 119 -29.50 -9.10 -22.69
CA LEU A 119 -29.94 -7.94 -21.91
C LEU A 119 -28.80 -7.40 -21.03
N PHE A 120 -28.03 -8.28 -20.42
CA PHE A 120 -26.92 -7.90 -19.55
C PHE A 120 -25.76 -7.30 -20.33
N ASP A 121 -25.49 -7.76 -21.56
CA ASP A 121 -24.56 -7.14 -22.50
C ASP A 121 -24.99 -5.70 -22.83
N GLU A 122 -26.28 -5.50 -23.13
CA GLU A 122 -26.84 -4.16 -23.44
C GLU A 122 -26.68 -3.15 -22.30
N PHE A 123 -26.82 -3.59 -21.05
CA PHE A 123 -26.75 -2.72 -19.85
C PHE A 123 -25.47 -2.91 -19.02
N HIS A 124 -24.49 -3.65 -19.54
CA HIS A 124 -23.24 -3.99 -18.87
C HIS A 124 -23.41 -4.59 -17.45
N VAL A 125 -24.42 -5.44 -17.27
CA VAL A 125 -24.70 -6.12 -15.99
C VAL A 125 -23.77 -7.32 -15.82
N ARG A 126 -22.85 -7.27 -14.85
CA ARG A 126 -21.96 -8.41 -14.56
C ARG A 126 -22.65 -9.46 -13.69
N VAL A 127 -22.39 -10.74 -13.96
CA VAL A 127 -23.11 -11.88 -13.40
C VAL A 127 -22.20 -12.69 -12.47
N GLY A 128 -22.56 -12.76 -11.19
CA GLY A 128 -22.00 -13.71 -10.23
C GLY A 128 -22.90 -14.94 -10.09
N ILE A 129 -22.32 -16.13 -10.21
CA ILE A 129 -23.06 -17.39 -10.11
C ILE A 129 -22.74 -18.09 -8.79
N SER A 130 -23.77 -18.51 -8.08
CA SER A 130 -23.59 -19.32 -6.88
C SER A 130 -23.35 -20.80 -7.23
N LEU A 131 -22.20 -21.35 -6.82
CA LEU A 131 -21.82 -22.75 -7.03
C LEU A 131 -20.88 -23.20 -5.92
N ASP A 132 -21.25 -24.27 -5.20
CA ASP A 132 -20.52 -24.71 -3.99
C ASP A 132 -19.45 -25.79 -4.26
N GLY A 133 -19.00 -25.93 -5.52
CA GLY A 133 -17.98 -26.90 -5.93
C GLY A 133 -18.50 -27.93 -6.92
N ASP A 134 -18.02 -29.16 -6.80
CA ASP A 134 -18.46 -30.28 -7.62
C ASP A 134 -19.92 -30.65 -7.33
N ARG A 135 -20.45 -31.62 -8.09
CA ARG A 135 -21.85 -32.04 -7.92
C ARG A 135 -22.12 -32.54 -6.51
N ALA A 136 -21.19 -33.27 -5.90
CA ALA A 136 -21.37 -33.80 -4.56
C ALA A 136 -21.52 -32.66 -3.55
N ALA A 137 -20.63 -31.67 -3.60
CA ALA A 137 -20.67 -30.50 -2.74
C ALA A 137 -21.92 -29.63 -2.98
N ASN A 138 -22.21 -29.27 -4.23
CA ASN A 138 -23.36 -28.45 -4.58
C ASN A 138 -24.68 -29.13 -4.20
N ASP A 139 -24.84 -30.42 -4.53
CA ASP A 139 -26.07 -31.13 -4.25
C ASP A 139 -26.24 -31.41 -2.75
N ARG A 140 -25.28 -31.16 -1.84
CA ARG A 140 -25.58 -31.28 -0.39
C ARG A 140 -26.64 -30.29 0.05
N HIS A 141 -26.66 -29.12 -0.58
CA HIS A 141 -27.48 -28.00 -0.14
C HIS A 141 -28.36 -27.43 -1.26
N ARG A 142 -27.82 -27.22 -2.46
CA ARG A 142 -28.49 -26.48 -3.55
C ARG A 142 -29.37 -27.39 -4.41
N ARG A 143 -30.51 -27.83 -3.87
CA ARG A 143 -31.48 -28.68 -4.59
C ARG A 143 -32.76 -27.92 -4.93
N TYR A 144 -33.46 -28.42 -5.94
CA TYR A 144 -34.87 -28.08 -6.12
C TYR A 144 -35.69 -28.61 -4.93
N ALA A 145 -36.87 -28.04 -4.70
CA ALA A 145 -37.78 -28.48 -3.62
C ALA A 145 -38.20 -29.97 -3.73
N ASP A 146 -38.12 -30.58 -4.91
CA ASP A 146 -38.38 -32.01 -5.13
C ASP A 146 -37.13 -32.90 -4.98
N GLY A 147 -36.00 -32.32 -4.55
CA GLY A 147 -34.74 -33.02 -4.33
C GLY A 147 -33.88 -33.21 -5.57
N ARG A 148 -34.31 -32.74 -6.76
CA ARG A 148 -33.47 -32.80 -7.96
C ARG A 148 -32.24 -31.90 -7.81
N SER A 149 -31.15 -32.32 -8.47
CA SER A 149 -29.90 -31.57 -8.56
C SER A 149 -30.05 -30.30 -9.39
N SER A 150 -29.52 -29.17 -8.89
CA SER A 150 -29.39 -27.92 -9.65
C SER A 150 -28.10 -27.88 -10.48
N HIS A 151 -27.06 -28.61 -10.06
CA HIS A 151 -25.70 -28.52 -10.57
C HIS A 151 -25.57 -28.54 -12.11
N PRO A 152 -26.22 -29.45 -12.87
CA PRO A 152 -26.12 -29.45 -14.33
C PRO A 152 -26.60 -28.15 -14.98
N MET A 153 -27.59 -27.49 -14.36
CA MET A 153 -28.09 -26.22 -14.87
C MET A 153 -27.15 -25.06 -14.54
N VAL A 154 -26.52 -25.10 -13.37
CA VAL A 154 -25.51 -24.11 -12.98
C VAL A 154 -24.28 -24.20 -13.87
N LEU A 155 -23.79 -25.41 -14.17
CA LEU A 155 -22.66 -25.57 -15.10
C LEU A 155 -22.98 -25.04 -16.50
N ARG A 156 -24.19 -25.28 -17.01
CA ARG A 156 -24.64 -24.70 -18.28
C ARG A 156 -24.63 -23.16 -18.23
N ALA A 157 -25.00 -22.56 -17.11
CA ALA A 157 -24.96 -21.11 -16.94
C ALA A 157 -23.52 -20.57 -16.99
N VAL A 158 -22.57 -21.26 -16.36
CA VAL A 158 -21.15 -20.93 -16.41
C VAL A 158 -20.59 -21.11 -17.83
N GLU A 159 -20.93 -22.20 -18.52
CA GLU A 159 -20.53 -22.42 -19.92
C GLU A 159 -21.00 -21.30 -20.85
N LEU A 160 -22.22 -20.77 -20.64
CA LEU A 160 -22.70 -19.61 -21.39
C LEU A 160 -21.83 -18.37 -21.15
N LEU A 161 -21.45 -18.09 -19.90
CA LEU A 161 -20.57 -16.96 -19.57
C LEU A 161 -19.15 -17.13 -20.12
N ARG A 162 -18.68 -18.36 -20.33
CA ARG A 162 -17.38 -18.64 -20.96
C ARG A 162 -17.37 -18.41 -22.47
N GLU A 163 -18.52 -18.27 -23.11
CA GLU A 163 -18.57 -17.89 -24.53
C GLU A 163 -17.97 -16.50 -24.73
N GLU A 164 -17.11 -16.32 -25.75
CA GLU A 164 -16.38 -15.07 -26.02
C GLU A 164 -17.29 -13.82 -26.01
N ARG A 165 -18.53 -13.95 -26.50
CA ARG A 165 -19.51 -12.86 -26.54
C ARG A 165 -20.01 -12.41 -25.16
N TYR A 166 -19.95 -13.25 -24.13
CA TYR A 166 -20.46 -12.95 -22.79
C TYR A 166 -19.37 -12.96 -21.71
N ARG A 167 -18.12 -13.33 -22.05
CA ARG A 167 -17.01 -13.45 -21.09
C ARG A 167 -16.76 -12.20 -20.26
N HIS A 168 -16.97 -11.01 -20.84
CA HIS A 168 -16.82 -9.74 -20.13
C HIS A 168 -17.91 -9.47 -19.08
N LEU A 169 -19.01 -10.24 -19.10
CA LEU A 169 -20.07 -10.19 -18.10
C LEU A 169 -19.79 -11.08 -16.90
N ASP A 170 -18.82 -12.00 -16.97
CA ASP A 170 -18.54 -12.93 -15.87
C ASP A 170 -17.91 -12.19 -14.68
N LEU A 171 -18.59 -12.22 -13.53
CA LEU A 171 -18.08 -11.67 -12.27
C LEU A 171 -17.36 -12.74 -11.44
N GLY A 172 -17.60 -14.02 -11.72
CA GLY A 172 -17.04 -15.15 -10.98
C GLY A 172 -18.06 -15.96 -10.17
N LEU A 173 -17.53 -16.82 -9.31
CA LEU A 173 -18.29 -17.82 -8.56
C LEU A 173 -18.36 -17.50 -7.06
N LEU A 174 -19.55 -17.65 -6.48
CA LEU A 174 -19.79 -17.55 -5.04
C LEU A 174 -20.01 -18.95 -4.45
N CYS A 175 -19.10 -19.38 -3.59
CA CYS A 175 -19.08 -20.72 -3.00
C CYS A 175 -19.29 -20.64 -1.49
N THR A 176 -20.38 -21.21 -0.97
CA THR A 176 -20.55 -21.33 0.49
C THR A 176 -19.69 -22.49 1.01
N VAL A 177 -18.89 -22.22 2.04
CA VAL A 177 -18.00 -23.23 2.64
C VAL A 177 -18.81 -24.23 3.46
N ASP A 178 -18.69 -25.51 3.13
CA ASP A 178 -19.12 -26.64 3.96
C ASP A 178 -17.93 -27.56 4.25
N ILE A 179 -17.53 -27.63 5.52
CA ILE A 179 -16.38 -28.40 5.99
C ILE A 179 -16.57 -29.93 5.87
N HIS A 180 -17.76 -30.41 5.53
CA HIS A 180 -17.97 -31.83 5.20
C HIS A 180 -17.51 -32.19 3.79
N ASN A 181 -17.31 -31.20 2.91
CA ASN A 181 -16.78 -31.40 1.57
C ASN A 181 -15.25 -31.45 1.61
N ASP A 182 -14.67 -32.22 0.69
CA ASP A 182 -13.23 -32.19 0.46
C ASP A 182 -12.82 -30.81 -0.10
N PRO A 183 -11.99 -30.02 0.62
CA PRO A 183 -11.58 -28.70 0.16
C PRO A 183 -10.89 -28.72 -1.21
N VAL A 184 -10.08 -29.74 -1.48
CA VAL A 184 -9.34 -29.83 -2.76
C VAL A 184 -10.29 -30.11 -3.90
N ALA A 185 -11.23 -31.04 -3.73
CA ALA A 185 -12.22 -31.36 -4.76
C ALA A 185 -13.12 -30.16 -5.09
N VAL A 186 -13.55 -29.41 -4.07
CA VAL A 186 -14.33 -28.18 -4.26
C VAL A 186 -13.51 -27.15 -5.03
N HIS A 187 -12.28 -26.87 -4.60
CA HIS A 187 -11.45 -25.88 -5.26
C HIS A 187 -11.11 -26.25 -6.71
N ASP A 188 -10.66 -27.49 -6.95
CA ASP A 188 -10.28 -27.97 -8.28
C ASP A 188 -11.49 -27.91 -9.25
N ALA A 189 -12.68 -28.28 -8.79
CA ALA A 189 -13.91 -28.19 -9.60
C ALA A 189 -14.27 -26.75 -9.96
N LEU A 190 -14.08 -25.79 -9.05
CA LEU A 190 -14.30 -24.37 -9.34
C LEU A 190 -13.22 -23.81 -10.27
N ALA A 191 -11.96 -24.20 -10.08
CA ALA A 191 -10.83 -23.74 -10.89
C ALA A 191 -10.90 -24.23 -12.34
N GLU A 192 -11.40 -25.45 -12.59
CA GLU A 192 -11.59 -26.03 -13.93
C GLU A 192 -12.56 -25.21 -14.80
N LEU A 193 -13.44 -24.43 -14.16
CA LEU A 193 -14.38 -23.53 -14.85
C LEU A 193 -13.71 -22.23 -15.31
N GLU A 194 -12.44 -22.00 -14.97
CA GLU A 194 -11.66 -20.80 -15.30
C GLU A 194 -12.38 -19.48 -14.95
N PRO A 195 -12.98 -19.35 -13.75
CA PRO A 195 -13.72 -18.14 -13.39
C PRO A 195 -12.75 -16.95 -13.22
N PRO A 196 -13.19 -15.71 -13.49
CA PRO A 196 -12.37 -14.53 -13.28
C PRO A 196 -12.11 -14.26 -11.79
N LEU A 197 -12.93 -14.81 -10.90
CA LEU A 197 -12.81 -14.71 -9.44
C LEU A 197 -13.58 -15.83 -8.74
N VAL A 198 -13.10 -16.27 -7.59
CA VAL A 198 -13.86 -17.10 -6.64
C VAL A 198 -13.98 -16.41 -5.30
N ASP A 199 -15.15 -16.52 -4.70
CA ASP A 199 -15.43 -16.02 -3.37
C ASP A 199 -15.93 -17.14 -2.44
N PHE A 200 -15.09 -17.53 -1.49
CA PHE A 200 -15.46 -18.49 -0.45
C PHE A 200 -16.14 -17.77 0.71
N LEU A 201 -17.41 -18.10 0.92
CA LEU A 201 -18.28 -17.49 1.91
C LEU A 201 -18.42 -18.41 3.12
N LEU A 202 -18.05 -17.94 4.31
CA LEU A 202 -18.39 -18.63 5.55
C LEU A 202 -19.92 -18.67 5.70
N PRO A 203 -20.52 -19.83 6.09
CA PRO A 203 -21.95 -19.88 6.31
C PRO A 203 -22.34 -18.89 7.39
N HIS A 204 -23.50 -18.23 7.24
CA HIS A 204 -23.97 -17.35 8.30
C HIS A 204 -24.28 -18.17 9.55
N ALA A 205 -23.76 -17.72 10.68
CA ALA A 205 -23.93 -18.35 11.98
C ALA A 205 -23.85 -17.27 13.07
N THR A 206 -24.33 -17.57 14.26
CA THR A 206 -24.29 -16.69 15.44
C THR A 206 -23.80 -17.48 16.65
N TRP A 207 -23.64 -16.85 17.82
CA TRP A 207 -23.37 -17.60 19.05
C TRP A 207 -24.57 -18.41 19.53
N ASP A 208 -25.78 -17.98 19.18
CA ASP A 208 -27.02 -18.70 19.51
C ASP A 208 -27.19 -19.94 18.63
N GLU A 209 -26.82 -19.82 17.35
CA GLU A 209 -26.82 -20.90 16.36
C GLU A 209 -25.41 -21.02 15.75
N PRO A 210 -24.48 -21.70 16.46
CA PRO A 210 -23.09 -21.79 16.03
C PRO A 210 -22.93 -22.64 14.77
N PRO A 211 -21.87 -22.40 13.98
CA PRO A 211 -21.64 -23.14 12.75
C PRO A 211 -21.36 -24.62 13.05
N PRO A 212 -21.71 -25.54 12.13
CA PRO A 212 -21.50 -26.96 12.35
C PRO A 212 -20.00 -27.26 12.49
N ARG A 213 -19.65 -28.01 13.55
CA ARG A 213 -18.28 -28.48 13.87
C ARG A 213 -18.34 -29.93 14.36
N PRO A 214 -18.45 -30.93 13.46
CA PRO A 214 -18.67 -32.32 13.84
C PRO A 214 -17.58 -32.91 14.75
N ASP A 215 -16.34 -32.45 14.59
CA ASP A 215 -15.17 -32.87 15.37
C ASP A 215 -14.91 -31.97 16.59
N GLY A 216 -15.72 -30.93 16.79
CA GLY A 216 -15.54 -29.93 17.84
C GLY A 216 -14.33 -29.00 17.65
N SER A 217 -13.67 -29.05 16.48
CA SER A 217 -12.48 -28.24 16.22
C SER A 217 -12.83 -26.75 16.12
N PRO A 218 -12.22 -25.88 16.96
CA PRO A 218 -12.48 -24.45 16.91
C PRO A 218 -11.92 -23.77 15.66
N THR A 219 -11.10 -24.48 14.87
CA THR A 219 -10.42 -23.98 13.67
C THR A 219 -10.73 -24.82 12.42
N ALA A 220 -11.85 -25.55 12.41
CA ALA A 220 -12.21 -26.44 11.29
C ALA A 220 -12.35 -25.71 9.95
N TYR A 221 -12.98 -24.53 9.94
CA TYR A 221 -13.15 -23.73 8.72
C TYR A 221 -11.82 -23.15 8.26
N ALA A 222 -10.96 -22.73 9.19
CA ALA A 222 -9.61 -22.30 8.85
C ALA A 222 -8.77 -23.42 8.24
N ALA A 223 -8.81 -24.62 8.80
CA ALA A 223 -8.09 -25.77 8.26
C ALA A 223 -8.56 -26.10 6.83
N TRP A 224 -9.87 -26.06 6.58
CA TRP A 224 -10.45 -26.23 5.26
C TRP A 224 -9.96 -25.15 4.28
N LEU A 225 -10.07 -23.88 4.65
CA LEU A 225 -9.64 -22.75 3.81
C LEU A 225 -8.13 -22.70 3.57
N LEU A 226 -7.31 -23.08 4.56
CA LEU A 226 -5.85 -23.17 4.40
C LEU A 226 -5.46 -24.31 3.46
N THR A 227 -6.20 -25.42 3.47
CA THR A 227 -6.01 -26.51 2.49
C THR A 227 -6.31 -26.01 1.07
N VAL A 228 -7.38 -25.23 0.90
CA VAL A 228 -7.67 -24.56 -0.38
C VAL A 228 -6.57 -23.56 -0.76
N PHE A 229 -6.08 -22.76 0.19
CA PHE A 229 -5.01 -21.80 -0.04
C PHE A 229 -3.71 -22.46 -0.52
N ASP A 230 -3.34 -23.58 0.10
CA ASP A 230 -2.18 -24.38 -0.28
C ASP A 230 -2.34 -24.91 -1.71
N ARG A 231 -3.48 -25.53 -2.01
CA ARG A 231 -3.79 -26.04 -3.37
C ARG A 231 -3.79 -24.93 -4.43
N TRP A 232 -4.43 -23.81 -4.13
CA TRP A 232 -4.49 -22.63 -5.00
C TRP A 232 -3.10 -22.07 -5.29
N THR A 233 -2.22 -22.05 -4.30
CA THR A 233 -0.84 -21.59 -4.46
C THR A 233 0.00 -22.59 -5.27
N GLU A 234 -0.14 -23.89 -5.03
CA GLU A 234 0.52 -24.95 -5.81
C GLU A 234 0.19 -24.89 -7.31
N GLN A 235 -1.04 -24.49 -7.64
CA GLN A 235 -1.50 -24.31 -9.03
C GLN A 235 -1.05 -22.97 -9.66
N GLY A 236 -0.26 -22.17 -8.95
CA GLY A 236 0.20 -20.87 -9.44
C GLY A 236 -0.85 -19.77 -9.37
N ARG A 237 -1.83 -19.90 -8.47
CA ARG A 237 -2.92 -18.93 -8.24
C ARG A 237 -3.75 -18.66 -9.50
N PRO A 238 -4.44 -19.68 -10.05
CA PRO A 238 -5.05 -19.62 -11.39
C PRO A 238 -6.14 -18.54 -11.55
N MET A 239 -6.74 -18.11 -10.44
CA MET A 239 -7.69 -17.00 -10.37
C MET A 239 -7.56 -16.28 -9.03
N PRO A 240 -7.97 -15.00 -8.91
CA PRO A 240 -8.13 -14.35 -7.63
C PRO A 240 -9.16 -15.06 -6.74
N VAL A 241 -8.82 -15.27 -5.47
CA VAL A 241 -9.76 -15.68 -4.42
C VAL A 241 -9.97 -14.51 -3.48
N ARG A 242 -11.19 -13.95 -3.43
CA ARG A 242 -11.47 -12.65 -2.76
C ARG A 242 -11.03 -12.62 -1.31
N MET A 243 -11.37 -13.66 -0.53
CA MET A 243 -10.96 -13.76 0.88
C MET A 243 -9.44 -13.78 1.06
N PHE A 244 -8.72 -14.55 0.24
CA PHE A 244 -7.26 -14.63 0.31
C PHE A 244 -6.60 -13.32 -0.11
N ALA A 245 -7.12 -12.68 -1.16
CA ALA A 245 -6.65 -11.37 -1.60
C ALA A 245 -6.83 -10.30 -0.50
N SER A 246 -7.95 -10.30 0.22
CA SER A 246 -8.17 -9.42 1.39
C SER A 246 -7.16 -9.67 2.50
N VAL A 247 -6.90 -10.94 2.86
CA VAL A 247 -5.92 -11.28 3.89
C VAL A 247 -4.51 -10.85 3.47
N LEU A 248 -4.08 -11.19 2.24
CA LEU A 248 -2.77 -10.81 1.71
C LEU A 248 -2.58 -9.29 1.66
N SER A 249 -3.57 -8.56 1.13
CA SER A 249 -3.57 -7.09 1.09
C SER A 249 -3.40 -6.51 2.49
N SER A 250 -4.21 -6.99 3.46
CA SER A 250 -4.12 -6.52 4.83
C SER A 250 -2.75 -6.82 5.47
N LEU A 251 -2.19 -8.02 5.29
CA LEU A 251 -0.87 -8.38 5.85
C LEU A 251 0.26 -7.48 5.32
N SER A 252 0.13 -7.02 4.08
CA SER A 252 1.06 -6.07 3.45
C SER A 252 0.75 -4.59 3.71
N GLY A 253 -0.22 -4.26 4.59
CA GLY A 253 -0.54 -2.87 4.95
C GLY A 253 -1.71 -2.26 4.18
N GLY A 254 -2.18 -2.92 3.11
CA GLY A 254 -3.33 -2.51 2.32
C GLY A 254 -4.69 -2.71 3.01
N PRO A 255 -5.79 -2.28 2.37
CA PRO A 255 -7.14 -2.44 2.89
C PRO A 255 -7.67 -3.88 2.71
N SER A 256 -8.74 -4.21 3.43
CA SER A 256 -9.55 -5.40 3.10
C SER A 256 -10.36 -5.15 1.83
N LEU A 257 -10.59 -6.19 1.03
CA LEU A 257 -11.34 -6.14 -0.23
C LEU A 257 -12.76 -6.73 -0.09
N THR A 258 -13.23 -6.91 1.14
CA THR A 258 -14.53 -7.50 1.47
C THR A 258 -15.05 -6.96 2.80
N GLU A 259 -16.36 -6.80 2.96
CA GLU A 259 -16.97 -6.37 4.23
C GLU A 259 -16.87 -7.43 5.34
N SER A 260 -16.61 -8.70 4.99
CA SER A 260 -16.51 -9.79 5.96
C SER A 260 -15.21 -9.76 6.77
N LEU A 261 -14.22 -8.98 6.33
CA LEU A 261 -12.90 -8.84 6.92
C LEU A 261 -12.47 -7.38 6.97
N GLY A 262 -11.58 -7.06 7.90
CA GLY A 262 -11.00 -5.73 8.05
C GLY A 262 -11.88 -4.70 8.78
N LEU A 263 -11.29 -3.53 9.04
CA LEU A 263 -11.91 -2.47 9.85
C LEU A 263 -12.55 -1.35 9.01
N ALA A 264 -12.58 -1.50 7.69
CA ALA A 264 -13.20 -0.53 6.80
C ALA A 264 -14.70 -0.40 7.11
N PRO A 265 -15.27 0.81 7.09
CA PRO A 265 -16.68 1.01 7.39
C PRO A 265 -17.54 0.36 6.30
N THR A 266 -18.64 -0.29 6.70
CA THR A 266 -19.62 -0.81 5.73
C THR A 266 -20.42 0.35 5.12
N ASP A 267 -20.45 0.43 3.79
CA ASP A 267 -21.16 1.43 2.98
C ASP A 267 -22.25 0.79 2.10
N LEU A 268 -22.89 -0.25 2.63
CA LEU A 268 -23.96 -1.02 1.99
C LEU A 268 -25.34 -0.79 2.62
N VAL A 269 -26.37 -0.68 1.77
CA VAL A 269 -27.79 -0.68 2.13
C VAL A 269 -28.59 -1.65 1.25
N VAL A 270 -29.58 -2.32 1.84
CA VAL A 270 -30.49 -3.22 1.13
C VAL A 270 -31.80 -2.48 0.83
N ILE A 271 -32.30 -2.66 -0.40
CA ILE A 271 -33.61 -2.18 -0.82
C ILE A 271 -34.47 -3.40 -1.11
N GLU A 272 -35.48 -3.62 -0.29
CA GLU A 272 -36.43 -4.72 -0.44
C GLU A 272 -37.42 -4.51 -1.59
N THR A 273 -38.09 -5.59 -1.99
CA THR A 273 -39.04 -5.58 -3.13
C THR A 273 -40.22 -4.60 -2.99
N ASP A 274 -40.56 -4.17 -1.77
CA ASP A 274 -41.58 -3.16 -1.49
C ASP A 274 -41.02 -1.75 -1.30
N GLY A 275 -39.72 -1.54 -1.47
CA GLY A 275 -39.06 -0.26 -1.26
C GLY A 275 -38.59 -0.01 0.18
N THR A 276 -38.79 -0.96 1.10
CA THR A 276 -38.22 -0.87 2.46
C THR A 276 -36.69 -0.81 2.37
N LEU A 277 -36.09 0.05 3.18
CA LEU A 277 -34.65 0.17 3.32
C LEU A 277 -34.20 -0.63 4.55
N GLU A 278 -33.28 -1.57 4.35
CA GLU A 278 -32.76 -2.43 5.38
C GLU A 278 -31.24 -2.27 5.53
N GLN A 279 -30.74 -2.71 6.68
CA GLN A 279 -29.32 -2.97 6.88
C GLN A 279 -28.87 -4.17 6.01
N VAL A 280 -27.62 -4.62 6.17
CA VAL A 280 -27.12 -5.81 5.45
C VAL A 280 -27.98 -7.03 5.72
N ASP A 281 -28.27 -7.80 4.67
CA ASP A 281 -29.15 -8.96 4.71
C ASP A 281 -28.67 -10.05 5.67
N SER A 282 -27.36 -10.18 5.89
CA SER A 282 -26.81 -11.18 6.80
C SER A 282 -27.41 -11.09 8.20
N LEU A 283 -27.82 -9.89 8.65
CA LEU A 283 -28.47 -9.67 9.95
C LEU A 283 -29.74 -10.50 10.13
N LYS A 284 -30.42 -10.92 9.05
CA LYS A 284 -31.56 -11.84 9.08
C LYS A 284 -31.26 -13.19 9.77
N SER A 285 -29.97 -13.51 9.94
CA SER A 285 -29.53 -14.68 10.72
C SER A 285 -29.54 -14.49 12.23
N ALA A 286 -29.65 -13.26 12.72
CA ALA A 286 -29.53 -12.96 14.15
C ALA A 286 -30.86 -13.17 14.90
N TYR A 287 -31.91 -12.49 14.45
CA TYR A 287 -33.25 -12.57 15.02
C TYR A 287 -34.27 -11.93 14.05
N GLU A 288 -35.56 -12.18 14.27
CA GLU A 288 -36.66 -11.59 13.50
C GLU A 288 -36.60 -10.05 13.50
N GLY A 289 -36.51 -9.45 12.31
CA GLY A 289 -36.47 -8.00 12.12
C GLY A 289 -35.10 -7.37 12.38
N ALA A 290 -34.03 -8.14 12.56
CA ALA A 290 -32.69 -7.61 12.84
C ALA A 290 -32.14 -6.65 11.78
N ALA A 291 -32.52 -6.84 10.51
CA ALA A 291 -32.11 -5.96 9.41
C ALA A 291 -32.97 -4.69 9.28
N ALA A 292 -34.12 -4.61 9.97
CA ALA A 292 -35.06 -3.52 9.78
C ALA A 292 -34.48 -2.17 10.24
N THR A 293 -34.73 -1.12 9.44
CA THR A 293 -34.40 0.28 9.81
C THR A 293 -35.65 1.13 10.08
N GLY A 294 -36.82 0.67 9.61
CA GLY A 294 -38.06 1.43 9.63
C GLY A 294 -38.20 2.50 8.54
N PHE A 295 -37.27 2.55 7.58
CA PHE A 295 -37.26 3.50 6.48
C PHE A 295 -37.69 2.87 5.15
N ASP A 296 -38.10 3.72 4.21
CA ASP A 296 -38.43 3.33 2.83
C ASP A 296 -37.99 4.38 1.81
N VAL A 297 -37.85 3.99 0.54
CA VAL A 297 -37.41 4.87 -0.55
C VAL A 297 -38.42 5.98 -0.87
N PHE A 298 -39.68 5.85 -0.46
CA PHE A 298 -40.74 6.81 -0.77
C PHE A 298 -40.62 8.04 0.13
N SER A 299 -40.30 7.81 1.41
CA SER A 299 -40.34 8.82 2.46
C SER A 299 -38.95 9.28 2.89
N ASN A 300 -37.93 8.43 2.73
CA ASN A 300 -36.60 8.66 3.29
C ASN A 300 -35.48 8.74 2.25
N THR A 301 -34.46 9.51 2.60
CA THR A 301 -33.18 9.60 1.91
C THR A 301 -32.23 8.50 2.36
N PHE A 302 -31.24 8.18 1.54
CA PHE A 302 -30.18 7.25 1.93
C PHE A 302 -29.31 7.79 3.08
N ASP A 303 -29.18 9.11 3.22
CA ASP A 303 -28.46 9.73 4.34
C ASP A 303 -29.15 9.54 5.69
N GLU A 304 -30.48 9.56 5.72
CA GLU A 304 -31.25 9.22 6.93
C GLU A 304 -30.99 7.76 7.35
N VAL A 305 -30.91 6.85 6.38
CA VAL A 305 -30.58 5.44 6.64
C VAL A 305 -29.13 5.27 7.08
N ALA A 306 -28.19 5.98 6.46
CA ALA A 306 -26.78 5.99 6.86
C ALA A 306 -26.59 6.51 8.29
N ALA A 307 -27.48 7.39 8.76
CA ALA A 307 -27.51 7.86 10.14
C ALA A 307 -28.16 6.88 11.14
N HIS A 308 -28.81 5.81 10.67
CA HIS A 308 -29.47 4.82 11.53
C HIS A 308 -28.47 4.18 12.51
N PRO A 309 -28.77 4.06 13.82
CA PRO A 309 -27.82 3.52 14.82
C PRO A 309 -27.25 2.15 14.47
N GLY A 310 -28.06 1.24 13.92
CA GLY A 310 -27.60 -0.09 13.50
C GLY A 310 -26.65 -0.05 12.29
N VAL A 311 -26.84 0.89 11.37
CA VAL A 311 -25.90 1.11 10.24
C VAL A 311 -24.61 1.72 10.78
N ARG A 312 -24.73 2.77 11.60
CA ARG A 312 -23.60 3.46 12.21
C ARG A 312 -22.73 2.53 13.04
N ALA A 313 -23.30 1.56 13.74
CA ALA A 313 -22.56 0.58 14.54
C ALA A 313 -21.51 -0.19 13.72
N ARG A 314 -21.77 -0.43 12.42
CA ARG A 314 -20.88 -1.13 11.48
C ARG A 314 -19.88 -0.20 10.78
N GLN A 315 -19.98 1.10 11.00
CA GLN A 315 -19.10 2.12 10.43
C GLN A 315 -18.10 2.68 11.45
N LEU A 316 -18.07 2.13 12.68
CA LEU A 316 -17.21 2.62 13.76
C LEU A 316 -15.77 2.09 13.69
N GLY A 317 -15.46 1.20 12.74
CA GLY A 317 -14.15 0.54 12.64
C GLY A 317 -13.76 -0.12 13.96
N LEU A 318 -12.57 0.19 14.47
CA LEU A 318 -12.05 -0.36 15.73
C LEU A 318 -12.93 -0.02 16.96
N ALA A 319 -13.61 1.12 16.96
CA ALA A 319 -14.48 1.49 18.07
C ALA A 319 -15.77 0.65 18.12
N GLY A 320 -16.12 -0.04 17.03
CA GLY A 320 -17.30 -0.89 16.88
C GLY A 320 -17.05 -2.38 17.11
N VAL A 321 -15.86 -2.77 17.60
CA VAL A 321 -15.54 -4.16 17.94
C VAL A 321 -15.37 -4.32 19.45
N SER A 322 -15.51 -5.55 19.94
CA SER A 322 -15.38 -5.88 21.37
C SER A 322 -14.00 -5.58 21.94
N GLU A 323 -13.89 -5.46 23.25
CA GLU A 323 -12.61 -5.22 23.94
C GLU A 323 -11.56 -6.30 23.63
N THR A 324 -12.00 -7.56 23.48
CA THR A 324 -11.14 -8.66 23.04
C THR A 324 -10.56 -8.39 21.66
N CYS A 325 -11.39 -7.92 20.71
CA CYS A 325 -10.96 -7.59 19.37
C CYS A 325 -10.03 -6.36 19.35
N ARG A 326 -10.31 -5.32 20.14
CA ARG A 326 -9.47 -4.11 20.19
C ARG A 326 -8.02 -4.35 20.59
N ARG A 327 -7.78 -5.40 21.39
CA ARG A 327 -6.44 -5.84 21.84
C ARG A 327 -5.84 -6.95 20.98
N CYS A 328 -6.53 -7.40 19.94
CA CYS A 328 -6.13 -8.58 19.17
C CYS A 328 -5.14 -8.19 18.06
N PRO A 329 -3.96 -8.84 17.96
CA PRO A 329 -2.96 -8.51 16.94
C PRO A 329 -3.42 -8.72 15.49
N VAL A 330 -4.47 -9.51 15.25
CA VAL A 330 -4.99 -9.78 13.89
C VAL A 330 -6.23 -8.95 13.54
N VAL A 331 -6.69 -8.06 14.45
CA VAL A 331 -7.96 -7.34 14.27
C VAL A 331 -7.98 -6.44 13.04
N ARG A 332 -6.82 -5.91 12.63
CA ARG A 332 -6.72 -5.11 11.40
C ARG A 332 -7.12 -5.91 10.17
N SER A 333 -6.79 -7.20 10.14
CA SER A 333 -7.12 -8.11 9.05
C SER A 333 -8.50 -8.74 9.21
N CYS A 334 -8.86 -9.21 10.41
CA CYS A 334 -10.16 -9.89 10.60
C CYS A 334 -11.35 -8.93 10.80
N GLY A 335 -11.12 -7.71 11.30
CA GLY A 335 -12.18 -6.74 11.58
C GLY A 335 -13.12 -7.12 12.73
N GLY A 336 -12.85 -8.20 13.46
CA GLY A 336 -13.81 -8.86 14.34
C GLY A 336 -14.78 -9.81 13.62
N GLY A 337 -14.55 -10.08 12.33
CA GLY A 337 -15.45 -10.86 11.46
C GLY A 337 -16.73 -10.11 11.10
N LEU A 338 -17.58 -10.71 10.27
CA LEU A 338 -18.86 -10.13 9.88
C LEU A 338 -19.71 -9.78 11.10
N TYR A 339 -20.36 -8.61 11.10
CA TYR A 339 -21.10 -8.09 12.26
C TYR A 339 -22.16 -9.08 12.78
N THR A 340 -22.92 -9.69 11.88
CA THR A 340 -23.91 -10.72 12.20
C THR A 340 -23.33 -11.88 13.00
N HIS A 341 -22.09 -12.30 12.69
CA HIS A 341 -21.46 -13.45 13.33
C HIS A 341 -21.09 -13.22 14.80
N ARG A 342 -21.27 -12.00 15.30
CA ARG A 342 -21.02 -11.61 16.69
C ARG A 342 -22.28 -11.68 17.55
N TYR A 343 -23.45 -11.92 16.94
CA TYR A 343 -24.71 -11.91 17.65
C TYR A 343 -24.79 -13.01 18.71
N ARG A 344 -25.28 -12.64 19.89
CA ARG A 344 -25.53 -13.50 21.03
C ARG A 344 -26.70 -12.93 21.85
N SER A 345 -27.78 -13.67 22.07
CA SER A 345 -28.99 -13.13 22.73
C SER A 345 -28.84 -12.94 24.24
N ASP A 346 -27.99 -13.73 24.93
CA ASP A 346 -27.75 -13.65 26.37
C ASP A 346 -26.64 -12.66 26.77
N ASP A 347 -26.28 -11.73 25.88
CA ASP A 347 -25.25 -10.73 26.12
C ASP A 347 -25.69 -9.68 27.18
N ALA A 348 -24.90 -9.56 28.24
CA ALA A 348 -25.12 -8.61 29.33
C ALA A 348 -24.97 -7.13 28.92
N SER A 349 -24.37 -6.83 27.77
CA SER A 349 -24.20 -5.47 27.23
C SER A 349 -25.50 -4.85 26.68
N GLY A 350 -26.55 -5.66 26.49
CA GLY A 350 -27.88 -5.24 26.03
C GLY A 350 -28.04 -5.08 24.51
N GLY A 351 -26.96 -5.23 23.73
CA GLY A 351 -26.96 -5.10 22.26
C GLY A 351 -26.72 -6.39 21.47
N GLY A 352 -26.22 -7.46 22.10
CA GLY A 352 -26.00 -8.78 21.48
C GLY A 352 -24.83 -8.88 20.50
N PHE A 353 -24.33 -7.78 19.94
CA PHE A 353 -23.29 -7.78 18.89
C PHE A 353 -21.89 -7.37 19.39
N ASP A 354 -21.71 -7.00 20.66
CA ASP A 354 -20.42 -6.59 21.22
C ASP A 354 -19.55 -7.79 21.64
N ASN A 355 -19.49 -8.80 20.78
CA ASN A 355 -18.77 -10.05 21.02
C ASN A 355 -17.75 -10.29 19.90
N PRO A 356 -16.71 -11.10 20.12
CA PRO A 356 -15.95 -11.68 19.01
C PRO A 356 -16.87 -12.46 18.08
N SER A 357 -16.52 -12.56 16.79
CA SER A 357 -17.24 -13.44 15.87
C SER A 357 -17.24 -14.90 16.37
N VAL A 358 -18.30 -15.65 16.09
CA VAL A 358 -18.37 -17.11 16.29
C VAL A 358 -17.29 -17.87 15.48
N TYR A 359 -16.69 -17.21 14.48
CA TYR A 359 -15.53 -17.69 13.72
C TYR A 359 -14.20 -17.11 14.22
N CYS A 360 -14.12 -16.48 15.40
CA CYS A 360 -12.92 -15.77 15.84
C CYS A 360 -11.65 -16.65 15.82
N ALA A 361 -11.75 -17.90 16.27
CA ALA A 361 -10.63 -18.83 16.25
C ALA A 361 -10.22 -19.21 14.82
N ASP A 362 -11.20 -19.47 13.94
CA ASP A 362 -10.93 -19.73 12.52
C ASP A 362 -10.26 -18.54 11.83
N LEU A 363 -10.81 -17.33 11.97
CA LEU A 363 -10.27 -16.14 11.33
C LEU A 363 -8.83 -15.88 11.78
N ALA A 364 -8.54 -16.01 13.08
CA ALA A 364 -7.19 -15.86 13.60
C ALA A 364 -6.23 -16.93 13.06
N ALA A 365 -6.66 -18.19 12.99
CA ALA A 365 -5.87 -19.29 12.46
C ALA A 365 -5.63 -19.16 10.94
N LEU A 366 -6.64 -18.73 10.18
CA LEU A 366 -6.53 -18.49 8.74
C LEU A 366 -5.53 -17.38 8.44
N ILE A 367 -5.64 -16.23 9.12
CA ILE A 367 -4.77 -15.07 8.87
C ILE A 367 -3.32 -15.41 9.21
N ARG A 368 -3.07 -16.02 10.38
CA ARG A 368 -1.71 -16.45 10.77
C ARG A 368 -1.18 -17.54 9.85
N GLY A 369 -2.03 -18.50 9.48
CA GLY A 369 -1.66 -19.58 8.58
C GLY A 369 -1.29 -19.09 7.19
N ILE A 370 -1.99 -18.09 6.65
CA ILE A 370 -1.64 -17.43 5.39
C ILE A 370 -0.33 -16.65 5.56
N GLU A 371 -0.20 -15.84 6.63
CA GLU A 371 1.02 -15.10 6.94
C GLU A 371 2.24 -16.02 6.93
N GLU A 372 2.21 -17.12 7.69
CA GLU A 372 3.29 -18.11 7.77
C GLU A 372 3.68 -18.69 6.40
N ARG A 373 2.71 -18.89 5.51
CA ARG A 373 2.93 -19.43 4.16
C ARG A 373 3.50 -18.40 3.20
N THR A 374 3.21 -17.12 3.41
CA THR A 374 3.56 -16.07 2.45
C THR A 374 4.70 -15.18 2.86
N VAL A 375 5.15 -15.18 4.13
CA VAL A 375 6.24 -14.31 4.61
C VAL A 375 7.41 -14.24 3.63
N ALA A 376 7.95 -15.38 3.20
CA ALA A 376 9.10 -15.41 2.31
C ALA A 376 8.85 -14.81 0.91
N ALA A 377 7.60 -14.84 0.44
CA ALA A 377 7.21 -14.35 -0.88
C ALA A 377 6.69 -12.89 -0.87
N THR A 378 6.17 -12.42 0.26
CA THR A 378 5.62 -11.06 0.42
C THR A 378 6.59 -10.08 1.04
N GLU A 379 7.72 -10.55 1.52
CA GLU A 379 8.71 -9.70 2.18
C GLU A 379 9.55 -8.91 1.19
N SER A 380 9.73 -7.63 1.50
CA SER A 380 10.59 -6.76 0.73
C SER A 380 12.07 -7.09 0.98
N PRO A 381 12.87 -7.34 -0.09
CA PRO A 381 14.31 -7.50 0.01
C PRO A 381 15.02 -6.30 0.68
N ALA A 382 14.43 -5.10 0.58
CA ALA A 382 14.97 -3.87 1.16
C ALA A 382 15.15 -3.94 2.69
N VAL A 383 14.30 -4.71 3.39
CA VAL A 383 14.40 -4.88 4.84
C VAL A 383 15.62 -5.73 5.23
N ARG A 384 16.03 -6.68 4.38
CA ARG A 384 17.12 -7.62 4.66
C ARG A 384 18.48 -7.19 4.15
N SER A 385 18.52 -6.40 3.08
CA SER A 385 19.75 -6.06 2.38
C SER A 385 19.84 -4.56 2.13
N PRO A 386 20.92 -3.90 2.61
CA PRO A 386 21.17 -2.50 2.30
C PRO A 386 21.35 -2.24 0.80
N ASP A 387 21.86 -3.23 0.05
CA ASP A 387 22.01 -3.10 -1.41
C ASP A 387 20.64 -3.16 -2.10
N ALA A 388 19.72 -3.99 -1.60
CA ALA A 388 18.35 -4.01 -2.09
C ALA A 388 17.58 -2.74 -1.73
N LEU A 389 17.84 -2.15 -0.56
CA LEU A 389 17.28 -0.86 -0.18
C LEU A 389 17.78 0.24 -1.14
N LEU A 390 19.08 0.29 -1.42
CA LEU A 390 19.66 1.23 -2.39
C LEU A 390 19.03 1.06 -3.79
N ALA A 391 18.89 -0.18 -4.27
CA ALA A 391 18.24 -0.47 -5.54
C ALA A 391 16.77 0.00 -5.56
N ALA A 392 16.00 -0.30 -4.51
CA ALA A 392 14.60 0.14 -4.40
C ALA A 392 14.47 1.67 -4.39
N HIS A 393 15.39 2.38 -3.73
CA HIS A 393 15.40 3.85 -3.78
C HIS A 393 15.78 4.39 -5.16
N GLN A 394 16.72 3.75 -5.86
CA GLN A 394 17.07 4.12 -7.22
C GLN A 394 15.88 3.95 -8.15
N ASP A 395 15.16 2.84 -8.06
CA ASP A 395 13.93 2.58 -8.82
C ASP A 395 12.85 3.61 -8.48
N LEU A 396 12.64 3.90 -7.20
CA LEU A 396 11.72 4.96 -6.78
C LEU A 396 12.13 6.33 -7.35
N THR A 397 13.43 6.63 -7.51
CA THR A 397 13.90 7.90 -8.12
C THR A 397 13.51 8.00 -9.57
N ARG A 398 13.72 6.91 -10.32
CA ARG A 398 13.32 6.85 -11.72
C ARG A 398 11.82 6.91 -11.89
N THR A 399 11.06 6.19 -11.06
CA THR A 399 9.60 6.21 -11.10
C THR A 399 9.06 7.60 -10.86
N LEU A 400 9.53 8.33 -9.83
CA LEU A 400 9.09 9.71 -9.63
C LEU A 400 9.45 10.62 -10.80
N LEU A 401 10.64 10.47 -11.38
CA LEU A 401 11.06 11.27 -12.54
C LEU A 401 10.20 10.98 -13.78
N ALA A 402 9.88 9.71 -14.05
CA ALA A 402 8.94 9.32 -15.10
C ALA A 402 7.53 9.86 -14.83
N MET A 403 7.03 9.78 -13.60
CA MET A 403 5.74 10.35 -13.21
C MET A 403 5.68 11.86 -13.45
N VAL A 404 6.76 12.60 -13.14
CA VAL A 404 6.86 14.04 -13.46
C VAL A 404 6.73 14.24 -14.97
N HIS A 405 7.51 13.50 -15.77
CA HIS A 405 7.47 13.61 -17.23
C HIS A 405 6.08 13.32 -17.82
N ASP A 406 5.46 12.22 -17.41
CA ASP A 406 4.15 11.79 -17.90
C ASP A 406 3.06 12.80 -17.51
N THR A 407 3.09 13.30 -16.26
CA THR A 407 2.13 14.29 -15.76
C THR A 407 2.25 15.62 -16.51
N LEU A 408 3.45 15.98 -16.95
CA LEU A 408 3.64 17.17 -17.79
C LEU A 408 2.94 17.01 -19.14
N GLY A 409 2.98 15.82 -19.75
CA GLY A 409 2.31 15.55 -21.02
C GLY A 409 2.73 16.54 -22.12
N GLY A 410 4.03 16.84 -22.21
CA GLY A 410 4.59 17.81 -23.17
C GLY A 410 4.52 19.28 -22.75
N ARG A 411 4.12 19.58 -21.50
CA ARG A 411 4.07 20.96 -20.95
C ARG A 411 5.32 21.35 -20.16
N GLY A 412 6.40 20.56 -20.23
CA GLY A 412 7.65 20.81 -19.50
C GLY A 412 8.49 21.97 -20.06
N GLY A 413 8.23 22.37 -21.30
CA GLY A 413 8.99 23.41 -22.00
C GLY A 413 10.30 22.90 -22.60
N ALA A 414 10.90 23.70 -23.47
CA ALA A 414 12.02 23.26 -24.32
C ALA A 414 13.23 22.72 -23.55
N LEU A 415 13.58 23.34 -22.42
CA LEU A 415 14.71 22.88 -21.60
C LEU A 415 14.47 21.49 -20.99
N TRP A 416 13.24 21.21 -20.53
CA TRP A 416 12.86 19.90 -20.00
C TRP A 416 12.87 18.85 -21.12
N ASP A 417 12.25 19.16 -22.25
CA ASP A 417 12.12 18.23 -23.38
C ASP A 417 13.51 17.87 -23.95
N ASP A 418 14.41 18.85 -24.06
CA ASP A 418 15.80 18.61 -24.47
C ASP A 418 16.56 17.79 -23.42
N ALA A 419 16.42 18.13 -22.14
CA ALA A 419 17.09 17.38 -21.07
C ALA A 419 16.61 15.93 -21.01
N TRP A 420 15.31 15.67 -21.17
CA TRP A 420 14.74 14.33 -21.21
C TRP A 420 15.29 13.52 -22.39
N ARG A 421 15.27 14.10 -23.60
CA ARG A 421 15.84 13.47 -24.80
C ARG A 421 17.33 13.18 -24.64
N LEU A 422 18.08 14.09 -24.03
CA LEU A 422 19.51 13.90 -23.77
C LEU A 422 19.76 12.87 -22.67
N ALA A 423 18.89 12.76 -21.66
CA ALA A 423 18.96 11.70 -20.64
C ALA A 423 18.85 10.32 -21.29
N ALA A 424 17.92 10.12 -22.22
CA ALA A 424 17.80 8.89 -23.00
C ALA A 424 19.07 8.61 -23.83
N ALA A 425 19.67 9.64 -24.44
CA ALA A 425 20.92 9.50 -25.17
C ALA A 425 22.13 9.14 -24.27
N VAL A 426 22.18 9.68 -23.04
CA VAL A 426 23.19 9.30 -22.04
C VAL A 426 22.96 7.87 -21.56
N GLU A 427 21.72 7.47 -21.30
CA GLU A 427 21.39 6.11 -20.83
C GLU A 427 21.65 5.02 -21.89
N ALA A 428 21.63 5.37 -23.18
CA ALA A 428 21.94 4.43 -24.26
C ALA A 428 23.42 3.98 -24.29
N ASP A 429 24.33 4.73 -23.67
CA ASP A 429 25.73 4.32 -23.46
C ASP A 429 25.91 3.68 -22.08
N THR A 430 26.69 2.61 -21.96
CA THR A 430 26.88 1.90 -20.68
C THR A 430 27.54 2.78 -19.61
N ALA A 431 28.60 3.52 -19.96
CA ALA A 431 29.24 4.43 -19.01
C ALA A 431 28.35 5.64 -18.69
N GLY A 432 27.57 6.09 -19.67
CA GLY A 432 26.53 7.09 -19.51
C GLY A 432 25.42 6.67 -18.55
N ALA A 433 24.90 5.45 -18.69
CA ALA A 433 23.89 4.88 -17.80
C ALA A 433 24.40 4.80 -16.35
N ASP A 434 25.62 4.28 -16.13
CA ASP A 434 26.24 4.20 -14.80
C ASP A 434 26.45 5.60 -14.19
N ALA A 435 26.87 6.57 -15.00
CA ALA A 435 27.06 7.94 -14.55
C ALA A 435 25.72 8.63 -14.21
N LEU A 436 24.69 8.41 -15.02
CA LEU A 436 23.35 8.93 -14.76
C LEU A 436 22.75 8.33 -13.49
N ASP A 437 22.92 7.03 -13.28
CA ASP A 437 22.54 6.34 -12.04
C ASP A 437 23.22 6.96 -10.83
N ALA A 438 24.53 7.18 -10.90
CA ALA A 438 25.30 7.77 -9.82
C ALA A 438 24.86 9.20 -9.47
N VAL A 439 24.49 10.01 -10.48
CA VAL A 439 24.01 11.38 -10.24
C VAL A 439 22.56 11.38 -9.73
N LEU A 440 21.68 10.53 -10.28
CA LEU A 440 20.29 10.39 -9.81
C LEU A 440 20.22 9.83 -8.39
N ALA A 441 21.19 9.00 -7.99
CA ALA A 441 21.32 8.50 -6.63
C ALA A 441 21.71 9.58 -5.61
N HIS A 442 22.03 10.82 -6.05
CA HIS A 442 22.28 11.91 -5.12
C HIS A 442 21.04 12.18 -4.23
N PRO A 443 21.18 12.30 -2.90
CA PRO A 443 20.04 12.37 -1.98
C PRO A 443 19.03 13.49 -2.30
N TYR A 444 19.50 14.66 -2.72
CA TYR A 444 18.62 15.80 -3.04
C TYR A 444 17.86 15.67 -4.36
N THR A 445 18.18 14.65 -5.18
CA THR A 445 17.38 14.36 -6.38
C THR A 445 15.95 14.00 -6.00
N ARG A 446 15.75 13.24 -4.92
CA ARG A 446 14.41 12.91 -4.42
C ARG A 446 13.62 14.16 -4.03
N THR A 447 14.26 15.11 -3.35
CA THR A 447 13.62 16.31 -2.81
C THR A 447 12.90 17.10 -3.90
N TRP A 448 13.61 17.51 -4.96
CA TRP A 448 12.98 18.32 -6.00
C TRP A 448 11.95 17.54 -6.82
N LEU A 449 12.09 16.21 -6.96
CA LEU A 449 11.10 15.38 -7.65
C LEU A 449 9.77 15.35 -6.92
N VAL A 450 9.80 15.20 -5.59
CA VAL A 450 8.60 15.23 -4.74
C VAL A 450 7.96 16.62 -4.79
N ASP A 451 8.76 17.68 -4.68
CA ASP A 451 8.25 19.06 -4.78
C ASP A 451 7.61 19.35 -6.15
N ALA A 452 8.24 18.88 -7.23
CA ALA A 452 7.72 19.04 -8.60
C ALA A 452 6.38 18.32 -8.78
N LEU A 453 6.24 17.09 -8.27
CA LEU A 453 4.95 16.37 -8.31
C LEU A 453 3.88 17.09 -7.51
N ALA A 454 4.21 17.56 -6.30
CA ALA A 454 3.27 18.29 -5.46
C ALA A 454 2.79 19.61 -6.11
N ASP A 455 3.67 20.29 -6.85
CA ASP A 455 3.30 21.46 -7.65
C ASP A 455 2.38 21.11 -8.83
N LEU A 456 2.66 20.01 -9.53
CA LEU A 456 1.85 19.53 -10.65
C LEU A 456 0.46 19.10 -10.20
N ASP A 457 0.36 18.34 -9.10
CA ASP A 457 -0.90 17.89 -8.50
C ASP A 457 -1.76 19.07 -8.05
N ALA A 458 -1.13 20.13 -7.55
CA ALA A 458 -1.80 21.37 -7.18
C ALA A 458 -2.12 22.29 -8.38
N GLY A 459 -1.83 21.87 -9.61
CA GLY A 459 -2.10 22.61 -10.83
C GLY A 459 -1.19 23.82 -11.06
N ARG A 460 -0.06 23.93 -10.36
CA ARG A 460 0.89 25.05 -10.48
C ARG A 460 1.84 24.94 -11.69
N GLY A 461 1.82 23.82 -12.40
CA GLY A 461 2.74 23.53 -13.51
C GLY A 461 4.15 23.18 -13.02
N LEU A 462 5.10 22.99 -13.94
CA LEU A 462 6.49 22.74 -13.56
C LEU A 462 7.17 24.03 -13.12
N ALA A 463 7.73 24.04 -11.93
CA ALA A 463 8.60 25.14 -11.50
C ALA A 463 9.88 25.17 -12.36
N GLU A 464 10.30 26.35 -12.82
CA GLU A 464 11.53 26.51 -13.62
C GLU A 464 12.76 25.79 -13.00
N PRO A 465 13.00 25.84 -11.66
CA PRO A 465 14.12 25.13 -11.05
C PRO A 465 14.15 23.62 -11.31
N ALA A 466 12.99 22.96 -11.50
CA ALA A 466 12.94 21.52 -11.77
C ALA A 466 13.48 21.17 -13.17
N ALA A 467 13.15 21.99 -14.18
CA ALA A 467 13.69 21.81 -15.53
C ALA A 467 15.20 22.06 -15.60
N GLU A 468 15.65 23.10 -14.90
CA GLU A 468 17.08 23.39 -14.79
C GLU A 468 17.83 22.26 -14.07
N ARG A 469 17.21 21.67 -13.05
CA ARG A 469 17.81 20.57 -12.30
C ARG A 469 17.95 19.30 -13.13
N LEU A 470 16.96 18.94 -13.95
CA LEU A 470 17.08 17.81 -14.86
C LEU A 470 18.22 18.03 -15.87
N ALA A 471 18.28 19.21 -16.49
CA ALA A 471 19.35 19.56 -17.42
C ALA A 471 20.75 19.49 -16.76
N ALA A 472 20.90 20.03 -15.55
CA ALA A 472 22.15 19.98 -14.80
C ALA A 472 22.55 18.54 -14.41
N THR A 473 21.58 17.69 -14.05
CA THR A 473 21.80 16.26 -13.79
C THR A 473 22.34 15.53 -15.01
N VAL A 474 21.74 15.76 -16.19
CA VAL A 474 22.17 15.16 -17.46
C VAL A 474 23.56 15.66 -17.85
N ALA A 475 23.84 16.95 -17.67
CA ALA A 475 25.17 17.51 -17.91
C ALA A 475 26.24 16.89 -17.00
N ALA A 476 25.95 16.73 -15.70
CA ALA A 476 26.87 16.09 -14.76
C ALA A 476 27.13 14.61 -15.12
N ALA A 477 26.10 13.89 -15.54
CA ALA A 477 26.23 12.51 -16.03
C ALA A 477 27.10 12.42 -17.28
N ALA A 478 26.86 13.28 -18.28
CA ALA A 478 27.65 13.33 -19.51
C ALA A 478 29.13 13.65 -19.24
N VAL A 479 29.41 14.59 -18.31
CA VAL A 479 30.79 14.92 -17.89
C VAL A 479 31.46 13.72 -17.20
N ARG A 480 30.77 13.04 -16.28
CA ARG A 480 31.29 11.85 -15.60
C ARG A 480 31.61 10.71 -16.55
N ALA A 481 30.73 10.46 -17.51
CA ALA A 481 30.89 9.43 -18.53
C ALA A 481 31.83 9.83 -19.68
N ARG A 482 32.25 11.11 -19.74
CA ARG A 482 33.07 11.69 -20.83
C ARG A 482 32.44 11.50 -22.20
N LEU A 483 31.12 11.64 -22.27
CA LEU A 483 30.37 11.54 -23.52
C LEU A 483 30.54 12.83 -24.31
N ASP A 484 30.84 12.72 -25.61
CA ASP A 484 30.91 13.88 -26.51
C ASP A 484 29.49 14.38 -26.85
N LEU A 485 28.81 14.88 -25.82
CA LEU A 485 27.41 15.28 -25.85
C LEU A 485 27.27 16.69 -25.22
N PRO A 486 27.00 17.73 -26.02
CA PRO A 486 26.74 19.06 -25.49
C PRO A 486 25.35 19.11 -24.85
N VAL A 487 25.29 19.55 -23.60
CA VAL A 487 24.04 19.64 -22.82
C VAL A 487 23.69 21.10 -22.54
N PRO A 488 22.57 21.63 -23.06
CA PRO A 488 22.05 22.94 -22.69
C PRO A 488 21.65 22.95 -21.22
N VAL A 489 22.04 23.99 -20.49
CA VAL A 489 21.75 24.18 -19.07
C VAL A 489 21.41 25.64 -18.79
N ALA A 490 20.77 25.91 -17.65
CA ALA A 490 20.59 27.27 -17.15
C ALA A 490 21.41 27.49 -15.88
N TYR A 491 21.74 28.75 -15.61
CA TYR A 491 22.39 29.18 -14.36
C TYR A 491 21.57 30.28 -13.70
N ARG A 492 21.63 30.34 -12.36
CA ARG A 492 20.94 31.34 -11.53
C ARG A 492 21.89 31.88 -10.47
N ASP A 493 21.67 33.14 -10.10
CA ASP A 493 22.50 33.88 -9.15
C ASP A 493 24.00 33.81 -9.49
N GLY A 494 24.30 33.81 -10.79
CA GLY A 494 25.67 33.70 -11.30
C GLY A 494 26.30 32.31 -11.22
N GLY A 495 25.58 31.29 -10.72
CA GLY A 495 26.09 29.93 -10.52
C GLY A 495 25.36 28.85 -11.33
N LEU A 496 26.13 27.97 -11.96
CA LEU A 496 25.64 26.71 -12.54
C LEU A 496 26.07 25.56 -11.62
N HIS A 497 25.14 24.99 -10.86
CA HIS A 497 25.42 23.82 -10.03
C HIS A 497 25.27 22.53 -10.83
N LEU A 498 26.33 21.72 -10.89
CA LEU A 498 26.34 20.39 -11.46
C LEU A 498 26.38 19.37 -10.32
N PRO A 499 25.28 18.60 -10.10
CA PRO A 499 25.17 17.71 -8.95
C PRO A 499 26.33 16.73 -8.90
N THR A 500 26.82 16.43 -7.69
CA THR A 500 27.99 15.56 -7.41
C THR A 500 29.35 16.05 -7.92
N LEU A 501 29.42 17.20 -8.63
CA LEU A 501 30.67 17.76 -9.18
C LEU A 501 31.04 19.08 -8.50
N GLY A 502 30.15 20.07 -8.54
CA GLY A 502 30.46 21.42 -8.04
C GLY A 502 29.64 22.50 -8.71
N THR A 503 29.98 23.75 -8.40
CA THR A 503 29.32 24.94 -8.96
C THR A 503 30.30 25.73 -9.81
N VAL A 504 29.94 25.96 -11.08
CA VAL A 504 30.65 26.86 -11.99
C VAL A 504 30.15 28.28 -11.76
N VAL A 505 31.05 29.21 -11.48
CA VAL A 505 30.69 30.63 -11.30
C VAL A 505 30.81 31.33 -12.64
N LEU A 506 29.67 31.69 -13.23
CA LEU A 506 29.54 32.34 -14.54
C LEU A 506 29.34 33.86 -14.40
N GLY A 507 28.63 34.30 -13.37
CA GLY A 507 28.24 35.70 -13.20
C GLY A 507 28.18 36.15 -11.74
N GLY A 508 27.61 37.33 -11.51
CA GLY A 508 27.35 37.88 -10.18
C GLY A 508 25.99 37.47 -9.58
N PRO A 509 25.74 37.77 -8.29
CA PRO A 509 24.44 37.51 -7.65
C PRO A 509 23.28 38.16 -8.42
N GLY A 510 22.16 37.45 -8.57
CA GLY A 510 21.00 37.89 -9.35
C GLY A 510 21.11 37.73 -10.88
N GLU A 511 22.28 37.38 -11.41
CA GLU A 511 22.43 37.09 -12.85
C GLU A 511 21.93 35.69 -13.19
N ARG A 512 21.22 35.58 -14.30
CA ARG A 512 20.66 34.33 -14.82
C ARG A 512 20.85 34.24 -16.33
N GLY A 513 20.99 33.05 -16.86
CA GLY A 513 21.17 32.84 -18.29
C GLY A 513 21.25 31.38 -18.69
N ALA A 514 21.55 31.14 -19.95
CA ALA A 514 21.71 29.80 -20.52
C ALA A 514 23.16 29.55 -20.92
N ALA A 515 23.64 28.35 -20.66
CA ALA A 515 24.97 27.88 -21.07
C ALA A 515 24.88 26.49 -21.70
N VAL A 516 25.99 26.07 -22.32
CA VAL A 516 26.17 24.70 -22.81
C VAL A 516 27.36 24.10 -22.08
N VAL A 517 27.15 22.93 -21.48
CA VAL A 517 28.22 22.10 -20.90
C VAL A 517 28.63 21.07 -21.93
N HIS A 518 29.92 20.99 -22.21
CA HIS A 518 30.48 20.04 -23.17
C HIS A 518 31.66 19.29 -22.53
N PRO A 519 31.56 17.96 -22.33
CA PRO A 519 32.68 17.18 -21.81
C PRO A 519 33.93 17.32 -22.70
N ALA A 520 35.11 17.39 -22.09
CA ALA A 520 36.37 17.59 -22.79
C ALA A 520 37.52 16.80 -22.12
N ASP A 521 38.65 16.63 -22.82
CA ASP A 521 39.80 15.93 -22.25
C ASP A 521 40.27 16.56 -20.93
N GLY A 522 40.24 15.79 -19.85
CA GLY A 522 40.63 16.27 -18.52
C GLY A 522 39.60 17.16 -17.81
N GLY A 523 38.37 17.26 -18.30
CA GLY A 523 37.30 17.99 -17.62
C GLY A 523 36.09 18.30 -18.50
N PHE A 524 35.65 19.56 -18.50
CA PHE A 524 34.55 20.02 -19.33
C PHE A 524 34.66 21.51 -19.66
N LEU A 525 33.98 21.91 -20.73
CA LEU A 525 33.88 23.28 -21.19
C LEU A 525 32.49 23.81 -20.86
N VAL A 526 32.43 25.05 -20.39
CA VAL A 526 31.17 25.78 -20.21
C VAL A 526 31.19 27.02 -21.08
N ARG A 527 30.18 27.17 -21.92
CA ARG A 527 30.02 28.31 -22.81
C ARG A 527 28.65 28.94 -22.61
N GLU A 528 28.62 30.20 -22.21
CA GLU A 528 27.38 30.99 -22.19
C GLU A 528 26.81 31.11 -23.62
N THR A 529 25.50 30.95 -23.77
CA THR A 529 24.86 30.82 -25.09
C THR A 529 25.03 32.10 -25.93
N GLU A 530 25.02 33.26 -25.28
CA GLU A 530 25.18 34.58 -25.92
C GLU A 530 26.63 35.07 -25.99
N ALA A 531 27.60 34.31 -25.45
CA ALA A 531 29.00 34.72 -25.46
C ALA A 531 29.64 34.59 -26.86
N ALA A 532 30.66 35.42 -27.11
CA ALA A 532 31.42 35.36 -28.35
C ALA A 532 32.08 33.97 -28.56
N PRO A 533 32.28 33.53 -29.81
CA PRO A 533 33.04 32.31 -30.08
C PRO A 533 34.45 32.39 -29.46
N GLY A 534 34.85 31.38 -28.68
CA GLY A 534 36.15 31.32 -27.99
C GLY A 534 36.15 31.80 -26.53
N THR A 535 35.02 32.26 -25.98
CA THR A 535 34.85 32.59 -24.54
C THR A 535 34.41 31.36 -23.73
N GLU A 536 35.12 30.24 -23.89
CA GLU A 536 34.82 28.98 -23.20
C GLU A 536 35.62 28.89 -21.90
N ARG A 537 34.95 28.52 -20.81
CA ARG A 537 35.62 28.24 -19.53
C ARG A 537 35.94 26.76 -19.47
N ARG A 538 37.23 26.43 -19.34
CA ARG A 538 37.68 25.05 -19.13
C ARG A 538 37.79 24.79 -17.64
N ILE A 539 37.04 23.80 -17.18
CA ILE A 539 36.99 23.37 -15.78
C ILE A 539 37.52 21.95 -15.72
N ALA A 540 38.50 21.70 -14.84
CA ALA A 540 38.88 20.34 -14.49
C ALA A 540 38.20 19.97 -13.16
N PRO A 541 37.33 18.95 -13.09
CA PRO A 541 36.61 18.59 -11.86
C PRO A 541 37.50 18.37 -10.63
N ASP A 542 38.74 17.91 -10.86
CA ASP A 542 39.74 17.65 -9.81
C ASP A 542 40.58 18.88 -9.43
N GLU A 543 40.34 20.05 -10.04
CA GLU A 543 41.07 21.28 -9.72
C GLU A 543 40.61 21.87 -8.37
N PRO A 544 41.53 22.54 -7.63
CA PRO A 544 41.17 23.18 -6.37
C PRO A 544 40.19 24.33 -6.57
N GLU A 545 39.52 24.72 -5.49
CA GLU A 545 38.61 25.86 -5.47
C GLU A 545 39.28 27.13 -6.03
N GLY A 546 38.55 27.85 -6.88
CA GLY A 546 39.03 29.05 -7.55
C GLY A 546 37.90 30.03 -7.91
N PRO A 547 38.22 31.17 -8.55
CA PRO A 547 37.24 32.23 -8.82
C PRO A 547 36.11 31.85 -9.77
N HIS A 548 36.26 30.74 -10.51
CA HIS A 548 35.31 30.28 -11.52
C HIS A 548 34.78 28.87 -11.25
N TRP A 549 35.30 28.18 -10.22
CA TRP A 549 34.96 26.80 -9.90
C TRP A 549 34.97 26.56 -8.39
N LEU A 550 33.84 26.06 -7.89
CA LEU A 550 33.69 25.62 -6.51
C LEU A 550 33.41 24.10 -6.53
N PRO A 551 34.41 23.23 -6.32
CA PRO A 551 34.18 21.79 -6.30
C PRO A 551 33.38 21.37 -5.06
N VAL A 552 32.54 20.33 -5.21
CA VAL A 552 32.03 19.60 -4.04
C VAL A 552 33.21 18.93 -3.35
N ARG A 553 33.32 19.10 -2.03
CA ARG A 553 34.44 18.57 -1.26
C ARG A 553 34.22 17.09 -0.98
N VAL A 554 35.30 16.30 -1.02
CA VAL A 554 35.26 14.88 -0.65
C VAL A 554 36.17 14.64 0.55
N LEU A 555 35.58 14.24 1.67
CA LEU A 555 36.28 13.85 2.88
C LEU A 555 36.90 12.47 2.66
N ARG A 556 38.22 12.36 2.62
CA ARG A 556 38.96 11.10 2.37
C ARG A 556 39.83 10.65 3.54
N GLN A 557 39.52 11.13 4.75
CA GLN A 557 40.35 10.87 5.92
C GLN A 557 39.98 9.55 6.58
N ALA A 558 40.84 8.54 6.43
CA ALA A 558 40.68 7.25 7.09
C ALA A 558 40.64 7.41 8.63
N PRO A 559 39.84 6.61 9.36
CA PRO A 559 39.09 5.44 8.89
C PRO A 559 37.69 5.73 8.33
N ALA A 560 37.27 7.00 8.19
CA ALA A 560 35.98 7.31 7.60
C ALA A 560 35.94 6.94 6.10
N PRO A 561 34.77 6.55 5.57
CA PRO A 561 34.56 6.36 4.14
C PRO A 561 34.67 7.69 3.39
N ALA A 562 34.78 7.61 2.06
CA ALA A 562 34.70 8.80 1.23
C ALA A 562 33.29 9.39 1.29
N LEU A 563 33.17 10.59 1.88
CA LEU A 563 31.89 11.30 2.00
C LEU A 563 31.96 12.64 1.29
N LEU A 564 30.89 13.01 0.59
CA LEU A 564 30.74 14.37 0.08
C LEU A 564 30.45 15.30 1.27
N LEU A 565 31.16 16.42 1.35
CA LEU A 565 30.79 17.53 2.23
C LEU A 565 30.13 18.59 1.34
N ASP A 566 28.81 18.59 1.33
CA ASP A 566 28.01 19.42 0.42
C ASP A 566 27.46 20.65 1.14
N ASP A 567 28.16 21.78 0.90
CA ASP A 567 27.78 23.14 1.29
C ASP A 567 27.43 24.02 0.06
N LEU A 568 27.18 23.40 -1.10
CA LEU A 568 26.93 24.09 -2.37
C LEU A 568 25.58 23.80 -2.99
N ASP A 569 25.04 22.59 -2.88
CA ASP A 569 23.81 22.22 -3.60
C ASP A 569 22.65 23.15 -3.19
N PRO A 570 21.99 23.84 -4.14
CA PRO A 570 20.85 24.70 -3.84
C PRO A 570 19.69 23.98 -3.13
N LEU A 571 19.59 22.66 -3.27
CA LEU A 571 18.52 21.83 -2.69
C LEU A 571 18.86 21.29 -1.29
N ARG A 572 20.02 21.66 -0.72
CA ARG A 572 20.45 21.21 0.61
C ARG A 572 19.63 21.80 1.77
N HIS A 573 18.73 22.75 1.51
CA HIS A 573 17.86 23.39 2.51
C HIS A 573 16.66 22.49 2.90
N CYS A 574 16.94 21.20 3.13
CA CYS A 574 15.93 20.18 3.41
C CYS A 574 15.99 19.61 4.84
N PHE A 575 16.72 20.28 5.72
CA PHE A 575 16.87 19.93 7.14
C PHE A 575 16.12 20.93 8.03
N ASP A 576 15.80 20.52 9.26
CA ASP A 576 15.12 21.38 10.23
C ASP A 576 15.96 22.60 10.64
N ALA A 577 17.28 22.45 10.68
CA ALA A 577 18.21 23.57 10.91
C ALA A 577 18.74 24.12 9.58
N ALA A 578 19.00 25.42 9.55
CA ALA A 578 19.50 26.10 8.35
C ALA A 578 20.88 25.55 7.94
N ALA A 579 21.02 25.21 6.66
CA ALA A 579 22.30 24.85 6.06
C ALA A 579 23.29 26.02 6.17
N ALA A 580 24.56 25.71 6.43
CA ALA A 580 25.62 26.70 6.49
C ALA A 580 25.95 27.21 5.08
N ASP A 581 26.57 28.39 5.04
CA ASP A 581 27.25 28.89 3.85
C ASP A 581 28.49 28.04 3.52
N ARG A 582 29.09 28.28 2.35
CA ARG A 582 30.34 27.63 1.93
C ARG A 582 31.39 27.74 3.02
N LEU A 583 31.84 26.61 3.56
CA LEU A 583 32.81 26.60 4.66
C LEU A 583 34.17 27.11 4.19
N ALA A 584 34.91 27.77 5.10
CA ALA A 584 36.32 28.05 4.87
C ALA A 584 37.12 26.72 4.81
N ALA A 585 38.25 26.73 4.11
CA ALA A 585 39.08 25.53 3.95
C ALA A 585 39.50 24.92 5.31
N GLU A 586 39.87 25.76 6.27
CA GLU A 586 40.26 25.34 7.63
C GLU A 586 39.11 24.65 8.38
N ASP A 587 37.88 25.18 8.24
CA ASP A 587 36.70 24.58 8.85
C ASP A 587 36.36 23.23 8.21
N ALA A 588 36.47 23.13 6.88
CA ALA A 588 36.25 21.89 6.16
C ALA A 588 37.28 20.80 6.53
N GLU A 589 38.55 21.17 6.76
CA GLU A 589 39.59 20.27 7.26
C GLU A 589 39.31 19.82 8.70
N ALA A 590 38.89 20.73 9.58
CA ALA A 590 38.50 20.41 10.94
C ALA A 590 37.32 19.42 10.96
N TRP A 591 36.36 19.61 10.06
CA TRP A 591 35.27 18.67 9.80
C TRP A 591 35.77 17.29 9.40
N ALA A 592 36.65 17.20 8.41
CA ALA A 592 37.23 15.94 7.94
C ALA A 592 37.88 15.16 9.10
N HIS A 593 38.66 15.86 9.92
CA HIS A 593 39.37 15.26 11.04
C HIS A 593 38.42 14.72 12.11
N ARG A 594 37.41 15.52 12.49
CA ARG A 594 36.48 15.12 13.55
C ARG A 594 35.56 13.98 13.11
N ILE A 595 35.10 13.98 11.86
CA ILE A 595 34.33 12.87 11.29
C ILE A 595 35.17 11.60 11.27
N ALA A 596 36.47 11.67 10.92
CA ALA A 596 37.36 10.52 10.97
C ALA A 596 37.53 9.95 12.38
N GLU A 597 37.69 10.80 13.40
CA GLU A 597 37.75 10.37 14.81
C GLU A 597 36.43 9.73 15.27
N ALA A 598 35.29 10.34 14.95
CA ALA A 598 33.97 9.80 15.26
C ALA A 598 33.75 8.43 14.59
N TRP A 599 34.14 8.30 13.32
CA TRP A 599 34.02 7.05 12.58
C TRP A 599 34.91 5.95 13.14
N ALA A 600 36.09 6.29 13.65
CA ALA A 600 36.98 5.34 14.32
C ALA A 600 36.32 4.72 15.56
N LEU A 601 35.61 5.54 16.35
CA LEU A 601 34.85 5.08 17.51
C LEU A 601 33.70 4.15 17.10
N LEU A 602 32.97 4.49 16.03
CA LEU A 602 31.88 3.65 15.51
C LEU A 602 32.40 2.33 14.96
N ALA A 603 33.50 2.33 14.21
CA ALA A 603 34.08 1.13 13.64
C ALA A 603 34.59 0.15 14.72
N ASP A 604 35.03 0.65 15.88
CA ASP A 604 35.45 -0.17 17.01
C ASP A 604 34.26 -0.72 17.81
N ALA A 605 33.28 0.15 18.14
CA ALA A 605 32.17 -0.22 19.01
C ALA A 605 31.03 -0.96 18.30
N VAL A 606 30.72 -0.57 17.06
CA VAL A 606 29.58 -1.07 16.27
C VAL A 606 29.98 -1.35 14.81
N PRO A 607 30.93 -2.27 14.56
CA PRO A 607 31.55 -2.47 13.24
C PRO A 607 30.56 -2.77 12.12
N ASP A 608 29.53 -3.57 12.39
CA ASP A 608 28.53 -3.93 11.37
C ASP A 608 27.67 -2.72 10.94
N GLN A 609 27.25 -1.89 11.92
CA GLN A 609 26.50 -0.66 11.63
C GLN A 609 27.37 0.38 10.94
N ALA A 610 28.64 0.52 11.36
CA ALA A 610 29.59 1.43 10.72
C ALA A 610 29.89 1.02 9.27
N ALA A 611 30.01 -0.29 9.01
CA ALA A 611 30.21 -0.81 7.66
C ALA A 611 28.97 -0.59 6.78
N GLU A 612 27.77 -0.77 7.32
CA GLU A 612 26.52 -0.48 6.60
C GLU A 612 26.36 1.02 6.30
N ALA A 613 26.60 1.87 7.30
CA ALA A 613 26.57 3.32 7.14
C ALA A 613 27.56 3.76 6.07
N ALA A 614 28.76 3.16 6.02
CA ALA A 614 29.76 3.47 5.00
C ALA A 614 29.35 3.11 3.56
N ARG A 615 28.39 2.20 3.37
CA ARG A 615 27.85 1.86 2.04
C ARG A 615 26.71 2.77 1.60
N THR A 616 25.96 3.33 2.55
CA THR A 616 24.68 4.01 2.27
C THR A 616 24.75 5.52 2.48
N LEU A 617 25.54 5.99 3.44
CA LEU A 617 25.81 7.41 3.66
C LEU A 617 26.83 7.89 2.64
N THR A 618 26.42 8.83 1.78
CA THR A 618 27.26 9.40 0.72
C THR A 618 27.58 10.87 0.97
N THR A 619 26.71 11.59 1.68
CA THR A 619 26.74 13.06 1.76
C THR A 619 26.54 13.56 3.20
N LEU A 620 27.33 14.55 3.59
CA LEU A 620 27.16 15.33 4.81
C LEU A 620 26.93 16.80 4.44
N THR A 621 25.87 17.40 4.97
CA THR A 621 25.60 18.83 4.83
C THR A 621 25.93 19.57 6.11
N PRO A 622 26.83 20.56 6.06
CA PRO A 622 27.04 21.47 7.16
C PRO A 622 25.78 22.28 7.46
N LEU A 623 25.33 22.21 8.71
CA LEU A 623 24.25 23.04 9.25
C LEU A 623 24.86 24.10 10.17
N SER A 624 24.14 25.21 10.32
CA SER A 624 24.50 26.29 11.24
C SER A 624 24.53 25.83 12.71
N THR A 625 23.66 24.90 13.08
CA THR A 625 23.50 24.34 14.44
C THR A 625 22.92 22.92 14.39
N GLY A 626 22.90 22.23 15.53
CA GLY A 626 22.21 20.95 15.70
C GLY A 626 23.11 19.72 15.59
N ALA A 627 22.61 18.58 16.07
CA ALA A 627 23.27 17.28 15.89
C ALA A 627 22.99 16.72 14.50
N ALA A 628 23.72 15.66 14.11
CA ALA A 628 23.47 15.00 12.83
C ALA A 628 22.04 14.42 12.76
N ALA A 629 21.32 14.75 11.68
CA ALA A 629 19.94 14.34 11.48
C ALA A 629 19.62 14.16 9.97
N PRO A 630 18.69 13.26 9.62
CA PRO A 630 18.16 13.19 8.26
C PRO A 630 17.27 14.40 7.95
N GLY A 631 17.28 14.84 6.69
CA GLY A 631 16.32 15.79 6.15
C GLY A 631 15.15 15.10 5.44
N HIS A 632 14.38 15.87 4.66
CA HIS A 632 13.32 15.35 3.78
C HIS A 632 13.83 14.93 2.38
N HIS A 633 15.04 14.39 2.32
CA HIS A 633 15.72 13.97 1.09
C HIS A 633 15.75 12.45 0.96
N GLY A 634 16.24 11.95 -0.18
CA GLY A 634 16.44 10.52 -0.41
C GLY A 634 17.52 9.91 0.49
N LEU A 635 17.65 8.58 0.47
CA LEU A 635 18.66 7.87 1.27
C LEU A 635 20.08 8.40 1.01
N GLY A 636 20.85 8.60 2.08
CA GLY A 636 22.31 8.78 2.00
C GLY A 636 22.86 10.17 2.31
N ALA A 637 22.03 11.14 2.73
CA ALA A 637 22.51 12.40 3.29
C ALA A 637 22.22 12.52 4.81
N LEU A 638 23.08 13.25 5.52
CA LEU A 638 22.81 13.75 6.87
C LEU A 638 23.24 15.20 6.97
N GLY A 639 22.41 16.02 7.60
CA GLY A 639 22.78 17.38 7.98
C GLY A 639 23.36 17.36 9.38
N SER A 640 24.51 18.01 9.62
CA SER A 640 25.14 18.08 10.94
C SER A 640 25.60 19.51 11.25
N GLY A 641 25.39 19.97 12.47
CA GLY A 641 25.93 21.25 12.93
C GLY A 641 27.45 21.21 13.14
N PRO A 642 28.04 22.32 13.66
CA PRO A 642 29.46 22.41 13.95
C PRO A 642 29.94 21.27 14.84
N VAL A 643 31.05 20.65 14.47
CA VAL A 643 31.45 19.36 15.03
C VAL A 643 31.89 19.51 16.50
N THR A 644 31.25 18.76 17.41
CA THR A 644 31.53 18.79 18.86
C THR A 644 32.56 17.72 19.24
N GLY A 645 32.56 17.23 20.49
CA GLY A 645 33.49 16.15 20.89
C GLY A 645 33.32 14.89 20.03
N ALA A 646 34.39 14.10 19.86
CA ALA A 646 34.37 12.91 19.00
C ALA A 646 33.26 11.89 19.37
N ASN A 647 33.02 11.70 20.67
CA ASN A 647 31.94 10.81 21.16
C ASN A 647 30.54 11.33 20.82
N GLU A 648 30.29 12.63 20.98
CA GLU A 648 29.01 13.25 20.67
C GLU A 648 28.74 13.22 19.16
N SER A 649 29.80 13.42 18.37
CA SER A 649 29.76 13.33 16.91
C SER A 649 29.48 11.90 16.45
N ALA A 650 30.13 10.90 17.07
CA ALA A 650 29.87 9.48 16.79
C ALA A 650 28.41 9.11 17.09
N LEU A 651 27.92 9.49 18.28
CA LEU A 651 26.53 9.25 18.68
C LEU A 651 25.54 9.95 17.73
N GLY A 652 25.81 11.19 17.35
CA GLY A 652 25.01 11.96 16.41
C GLY A 652 24.95 11.30 15.04
N LEU A 653 26.10 10.92 14.47
CA LEU A 653 26.17 10.23 13.18
C LEU A 653 25.40 8.91 13.19
N LEU A 654 25.56 8.09 14.24
CA LEU A 654 24.86 6.83 14.37
C LEU A 654 23.34 7.04 14.50
N SER A 655 22.92 7.97 15.35
CA SER A 655 21.51 8.35 15.53
C SER A 655 20.89 8.85 14.22
N GLY A 656 21.56 9.77 13.53
CA GLY A 656 21.15 10.29 12.23
C GLY A 656 21.03 9.19 11.19
N PHE A 657 22.03 8.31 11.08
CA PHE A 657 22.02 7.16 10.18
C PHE A 657 20.85 6.21 10.45
N ARG A 658 20.59 5.86 11.72
CA ARG A 658 19.45 4.98 12.07
C ARG A 658 18.12 5.61 11.66
N ARG A 659 17.94 6.90 11.95
CA ARG A 659 16.71 7.62 11.56
C ARG A 659 16.58 7.73 10.04
N ALA A 660 17.67 8.00 9.32
CA ALA A 660 17.69 8.05 7.86
C ALA A 660 17.30 6.69 7.24
N LYS A 661 17.89 5.59 7.74
CA LYS A 661 17.60 4.24 7.26
C LYS A 661 16.15 3.83 7.50
N LEU A 662 15.57 4.14 8.66
CA LEU A 662 14.17 3.81 8.92
C LEU A 662 13.21 4.59 8.01
N ARG A 663 13.48 5.89 7.81
CA ARG A 663 12.72 6.72 6.85
C ARG A 663 12.80 6.12 5.45
N ALA A 664 14.01 5.81 5.01
CA ALA A 664 14.29 5.18 3.72
C ALA A 664 13.49 3.88 3.54
N LEU A 665 13.52 2.98 4.52
CA LEU A 665 12.68 1.78 4.50
C LEU A 665 11.19 2.10 4.37
N GLY A 666 10.68 3.09 5.11
CA GLY A 666 9.28 3.51 5.05
C GLY A 666 8.86 4.16 3.72
N GLU A 667 9.80 4.57 2.87
CA GLU A 667 9.49 5.11 1.52
C GLU A 667 9.28 4.01 0.47
N VAL A 668 9.82 2.82 0.70
CA VAL A 668 9.80 1.69 -0.26
C VAL A 668 9.14 0.43 0.29
N THR A 669 8.72 0.44 1.55
CA THR A 669 8.03 -0.67 2.22
C THR A 669 6.98 -0.16 3.20
N ASP A 670 5.89 -0.90 3.32
CA ASP A 670 4.90 -0.67 4.36
C ASP A 670 5.34 -1.42 5.62
N LEU A 671 5.98 -0.74 6.58
CA LEU A 671 6.40 -1.33 7.86
C LEU A 671 5.24 -1.46 8.86
N TYR A 672 4.20 -0.65 8.67
CA TYR A 672 2.99 -0.60 9.50
C TYR A 672 1.84 0.06 8.74
N ALA A 673 0.62 -0.09 9.25
CA ALA A 673 -0.57 0.54 8.71
C ALA A 673 -1.49 1.08 9.81
N LEU A 674 -2.36 2.04 9.47
CA LEU A 674 -3.33 2.67 10.37
C LEU A 674 -2.70 3.36 11.60
N ASP A 675 -1.58 4.05 11.40
CA ASP A 675 -0.89 4.76 12.48
C ASP A 675 -1.80 5.76 13.22
N GLY A 676 -1.65 5.82 14.54
CA GLY A 676 -2.49 6.65 15.42
C GLY A 676 -3.89 6.08 15.72
N THR A 677 -4.24 4.92 15.17
CA THR A 677 -5.52 4.24 15.50
C THR A 677 -5.47 3.61 16.91
N TRP A 678 -4.29 3.14 17.34
CA TRP A 678 -4.03 2.74 18.71
C TRP A 678 -2.99 3.67 19.33
N GLU A 679 -3.07 3.85 20.65
CA GLU A 679 -2.05 4.53 21.44
C GLU A 679 -1.15 3.50 22.13
N HIS A 680 0.16 3.70 22.05
CA HIS A 680 1.15 2.83 22.67
C HIS A 680 1.94 3.58 23.74
N ARG A 681 2.27 2.91 24.84
CA ARG A 681 3.07 3.52 25.92
C ARG A 681 4.56 3.21 25.72
N THR A 682 5.42 4.22 25.77
CA THR A 682 6.88 4.00 25.70
C THR A 682 7.44 3.38 26.99
N PRO A 683 8.24 2.30 26.92
CA PRO A 683 8.84 1.70 28.12
C PRO A 683 9.84 2.59 28.87
N TRP A 684 10.43 3.58 28.20
CA TRP A 684 11.45 4.48 28.76
C TRP A 684 10.91 5.83 29.25
N GLY A 685 9.70 6.22 28.87
CA GLY A 685 9.14 7.54 29.16
C GLY A 685 7.73 7.54 29.73
N ASN A 686 7.01 6.40 29.70
CA ASN A 686 5.58 6.30 30.03
C ASN A 686 4.68 7.28 29.26
N GLU A 687 5.16 7.81 28.13
CA GLU A 687 4.39 8.68 27.24
C GLU A 687 3.54 7.81 26.30
N HIS A 688 2.32 8.26 25.99
CA HIS A 688 1.50 7.67 24.94
C HIS A 688 1.90 8.25 23.59
N VAL A 689 2.25 7.38 22.65
CA VAL A 689 2.75 7.73 21.32
C VAL A 689 2.05 6.91 20.23
N THR A 690 2.13 7.40 19.00
CA THR A 690 1.71 6.64 17.81
C THR A 690 2.62 5.43 17.59
N PHE A 691 2.16 4.45 16.81
CA PHE A 691 2.95 3.28 16.49
C PHE A 691 4.22 3.65 15.73
N SER A 692 4.13 4.56 14.76
CA SER A 692 5.26 5.07 13.98
C SER A 692 6.37 5.64 14.87
N ARG A 693 5.98 6.41 15.89
CA ARG A 693 6.91 6.99 16.87
C ARG A 693 7.50 5.92 17.79
N LEU A 694 6.70 4.97 18.28
CA LEU A 694 7.22 3.84 19.06
C LEU A 694 8.25 3.04 18.25
N LEU A 695 7.95 2.70 16.99
CA LEU A 695 8.85 2.00 16.09
C LEU A 695 10.15 2.79 15.87
N ALA A 696 10.04 4.09 15.56
CA ALA A 696 11.20 4.94 15.32
C ALA A 696 12.12 5.05 16.53
N GLU A 697 11.56 5.34 17.71
CA GLU A 697 12.33 5.43 18.95
C GLU A 697 12.95 4.07 19.30
N THR A 698 12.22 2.96 19.14
CA THR A 698 12.74 1.61 19.42
C THR A 698 13.90 1.25 18.48
N TYR A 699 13.74 1.50 17.18
CA TYR A 699 14.73 1.19 16.16
C TYR A 699 16.02 1.98 16.34
N GLU A 700 15.91 3.26 16.69
CA GLU A 700 17.05 4.12 17.01
C GLU A 700 17.73 3.68 18.30
N ARG A 701 16.98 3.53 19.40
CA ARG A 701 17.52 3.14 20.71
C ARG A 701 18.19 1.76 20.68
N ALA A 702 17.64 0.81 19.93
CA ALA A 702 18.26 -0.49 19.70
C ALA A 702 19.65 -0.35 19.08
N GLY A 703 19.78 0.49 18.06
CA GLY A 703 21.05 0.72 17.38
C GLY A 703 22.06 1.45 18.28
N LEU A 704 21.63 2.54 18.92
CA LEU A 704 22.48 3.30 19.85
C LEU A 704 22.89 2.47 21.06
N GLY A 705 22.06 1.53 21.49
CA GLY A 705 22.29 0.63 22.61
C GLY A 705 23.51 -0.27 22.47
N LEU A 706 23.94 -0.53 21.24
CA LEU A 706 25.18 -1.26 20.95
C LEU A 706 26.43 -0.42 21.16
N TYR A 707 26.32 0.90 20.99
CA TYR A 707 27.40 1.86 21.26
C TYR A 707 27.43 2.31 22.73
N ASP A 708 26.24 2.62 23.28
CA ASP A 708 26.04 3.02 24.68
C ASP A 708 24.87 2.22 25.29
N PRO A 709 25.14 1.26 26.19
CA PRO A 709 24.13 0.36 26.75
C PRO A 709 22.95 1.04 27.45
N ARG A 710 23.07 2.33 27.84
CA ARG A 710 21.98 3.08 28.48
C ARG A 710 20.74 3.18 27.59
N PHE A 711 20.90 3.13 26.27
CA PHE A 711 19.77 3.17 25.34
C PHE A 711 18.99 1.84 25.24
N LEU A 712 19.56 0.72 25.68
CA LEU A 712 18.88 -0.60 25.66
C LEU A 712 17.77 -0.72 26.71
N ALA A 713 17.75 0.15 27.72
CA ALA A 713 16.71 0.15 28.73
C ALA A 713 15.32 0.31 28.08
N GLY A 714 14.44 -0.67 28.29
CA GLY A 714 13.07 -0.72 27.75
C GLY A 714 12.95 -1.22 26.30
N VAL A 715 14.05 -1.41 25.57
CA VAL A 715 14.00 -1.85 24.16
C VAL A 715 13.38 -3.24 23.99
N PRO A 716 13.73 -4.28 24.78
CA PRO A 716 13.11 -5.60 24.64
C PRO A 716 11.59 -5.58 24.81
N GLU A 717 11.08 -4.82 25.79
CA GLU A 717 9.64 -4.64 26.03
C GLU A 717 8.98 -3.94 24.83
N ALA A 718 9.60 -2.89 24.27
CA ALA A 718 9.06 -2.21 23.10
C ALA A 718 9.04 -3.11 21.85
N LEU A 719 10.06 -3.94 21.64
CA LEU A 719 10.07 -4.91 20.53
C LEU A 719 8.92 -5.92 20.68
N ASP A 720 8.66 -6.42 21.90
CA ASP A 720 7.52 -7.31 22.17
C ASP A 720 6.18 -6.60 21.93
N MET A 721 6.06 -5.32 22.30
CA MET A 721 4.86 -4.52 22.04
C MET A 721 4.62 -4.33 20.54
N ILE A 722 5.65 -3.96 19.78
CA ILE A 722 5.56 -3.72 18.34
C ILE A 722 5.19 -5.01 17.59
N GLU A 723 5.84 -6.13 17.92
CA GLU A 723 5.60 -7.42 17.26
C GLU A 723 4.16 -7.94 17.44
N ASN A 724 3.53 -7.58 18.55
CA ASN A 724 2.16 -7.94 18.89
C ASN A 724 1.12 -6.85 18.59
N ALA A 725 1.53 -5.72 18.00
CA ALA A 725 0.62 -4.66 17.60
C ALA A 725 -0.22 -5.09 16.39
N ALA A 726 -1.41 -4.48 16.20
CA ALA A 726 -2.25 -4.77 15.05
C ALA A 726 -1.81 -4.02 13.78
N GLU A 727 -1.05 -2.95 13.97
CA GLU A 727 -0.54 -2.07 12.92
C GLU A 727 0.63 -2.67 12.15
N VAL A 728 1.43 -3.53 12.79
CA VAL A 728 2.64 -4.07 12.19
C VAL A 728 2.30 -4.96 10.97
N THR A 729 3.02 -4.76 9.88
CA THR A 729 2.92 -5.58 8.66
C THR A 729 3.92 -6.74 8.71
N VAL A 730 3.92 -7.59 7.68
CA VAL A 730 4.95 -8.63 7.51
C VAL A 730 6.36 -8.00 7.47
N ASP A 731 6.58 -6.95 6.67
CA ASP A 731 7.88 -6.27 6.58
C ASP A 731 8.29 -5.63 7.91
N GLY A 732 7.33 -5.04 8.64
CA GLY A 732 7.56 -4.52 9.99
C GLY A 732 8.05 -5.61 10.95
N LYS A 733 7.41 -6.79 10.95
CA LYS A 733 7.85 -7.92 11.79
C LYS A 733 9.25 -8.40 11.43
N GLN A 734 9.61 -8.41 10.14
CA GLN A 734 10.95 -8.79 9.69
C GLN A 734 12.01 -7.78 10.13
N LEU A 735 11.70 -6.48 10.08
CA LEU A 735 12.56 -5.45 10.64
C LEU A 735 12.80 -5.67 12.14
N ILE A 736 11.74 -5.95 12.90
CA ILE A 736 11.85 -6.24 14.34
C ILE A 736 12.68 -7.50 14.61
N ALA A 737 12.48 -8.57 13.84
CA ALA A 737 13.29 -9.79 13.95
C ALA A 737 14.78 -9.51 13.67
N ALA A 738 15.09 -8.69 12.66
CA ALA A 738 16.45 -8.27 12.35
C ALA A 738 17.07 -7.46 13.50
N VAL A 739 16.32 -6.52 14.08
CA VAL A 739 16.76 -5.73 15.25
C VAL A 739 17.02 -6.61 16.47
N ARG A 740 16.16 -7.60 16.75
CA ARG A 740 16.40 -8.56 17.85
C ARG A 740 17.69 -9.34 17.64
N LYS A 741 17.95 -9.79 16.41
CA LYS A 741 19.17 -10.52 16.05
C LYS A 741 20.41 -9.64 16.22
N GLU A 742 20.33 -8.39 15.78
CA GLU A 742 21.36 -7.37 15.96
C GLU A 742 21.72 -7.19 17.45
N ILE A 743 20.73 -7.00 18.32
CA ILE A 743 20.96 -6.87 19.78
C ILE A 743 21.54 -8.17 20.39
N SER A 744 20.99 -9.32 20.02
CA SER A 744 21.33 -10.63 20.64
C SER A 744 22.70 -11.18 20.20
N GLY A 745 23.12 -10.91 18.96
CA GLY A 745 24.43 -11.34 18.45
C GLY A 745 25.60 -10.80 19.27
N THR A 746 25.45 -9.59 19.81
CA THR A 746 26.42 -8.92 20.70
C THR A 746 26.50 -9.53 22.09
N TRP A 747 25.40 -10.07 22.63
CA TRP A 747 25.40 -10.75 23.94
C TRP A 747 26.13 -12.09 23.93
N SER A 748 26.18 -12.78 22.77
CA SER A 748 26.98 -14.00 22.58
C SER A 748 28.48 -13.69 22.35
N ALA A 749 28.80 -12.53 21.77
CA ALA A 749 30.19 -12.09 21.53
C ALA A 749 30.87 -11.55 22.80
N ALA A 750 30.12 -10.92 23.72
CA ALA A 750 30.64 -10.48 25.02
C ALA A 750 31.09 -11.63 25.95
N GLY A 751 30.76 -12.89 25.61
CA GLY A 751 31.15 -14.09 26.35
C GLY A 751 32.29 -14.92 25.75
N ARG A 752 32.87 -14.54 24.60
CA ARG A 752 33.93 -15.35 23.96
C ARG A 752 35.17 -14.54 23.59
N ASN A 753 36.19 -14.78 24.40
CA ASN A 753 37.58 -14.42 24.18
C ASN A 753 38.06 -14.82 22.77
N ARG A 754 38.83 -13.91 22.16
CA ARG A 754 39.71 -13.99 20.99
C ARG A 754 39.85 -15.36 20.28
N GLY A 755 39.56 -15.32 18.97
CA GLY A 755 40.34 -16.01 17.93
C GLY A 755 39.61 -17.07 17.12
N ARG A 756 39.23 -16.74 15.88
CA ARG A 756 39.69 -17.41 14.64
C ARG A 756 38.90 -16.93 13.42
N SER A 757 39.64 -16.86 12.31
CA SER A 757 39.21 -16.58 10.94
C SER A 757 38.09 -17.51 10.45
N LEU A 758 37.17 -16.97 9.65
CA LEU A 758 36.36 -17.75 8.73
C LEU A 758 36.41 -17.12 7.33
N SER A 759 36.84 -17.93 6.37
CA SER A 759 36.76 -17.72 4.93
C SER A 759 35.34 -17.98 4.40
N PRO A 760 34.95 -17.42 3.23
CA PRO A 760 33.60 -17.52 2.71
C PRO A 760 33.42 -18.74 1.79
N SER A 761 32.33 -19.47 1.99
CA SER A 761 31.67 -20.34 1.02
C SER A 761 30.18 -20.09 1.23
N GLY A 762 29.38 -19.59 0.29
CA GLY A 762 29.25 -20.05 -1.08
C GLY A 762 27.96 -20.86 -1.14
N ASP A 763 26.85 -20.19 -1.46
CA ASP A 763 25.69 -20.66 -2.24
C ASP A 763 24.52 -19.67 -2.06
N GLY A 764 24.46 -18.70 -2.98
CA GLY A 764 23.32 -17.80 -3.14
C GLY A 764 22.25 -18.46 -3.98
N ALA A 765 21.05 -18.64 -3.42
CA ALA A 765 19.86 -18.89 -4.20
C ALA A 765 19.46 -17.58 -4.89
N ASN A 766 19.46 -17.58 -6.23
CA ASN A 766 18.93 -16.51 -7.06
C ASN A 766 17.45 -16.28 -6.72
N VAL A 767 17.16 -15.20 -6.00
CA VAL A 767 15.83 -14.59 -5.98
C VAL A 767 15.82 -13.60 -7.14
N LEU A 768 15.03 -13.90 -8.17
CA LEU A 768 14.78 -13.01 -9.29
C LEU A 768 14.04 -11.76 -8.77
N VAL A 769 14.80 -10.71 -8.48
CA VAL A 769 14.27 -9.34 -8.49
C VAL A 769 13.93 -9.04 -9.95
N SER A 770 12.72 -8.52 -10.19
CA SER A 770 12.32 -8.07 -11.52
C SER A 770 13.22 -6.93 -11.97
N ASP A 771 14.22 -7.23 -12.81
CA ASP A 771 15.20 -6.29 -13.41
C ASP A 771 14.61 -5.28 -14.43
N ARG A 772 13.33 -4.97 -14.37
CA ARG A 772 12.75 -3.92 -15.23
C ARG A 772 12.98 -2.54 -14.62
N LYS A 773 14.20 -2.04 -14.80
CA LYS A 773 14.54 -0.62 -14.61
C LYS A 773 13.64 0.23 -15.52
N VAL A 774 13.07 1.31 -14.97
CA VAL A 774 12.36 2.33 -15.78
C VAL A 774 13.40 3.06 -16.64
N THR A 775 13.25 2.95 -17.96
CA THR A 775 14.12 3.57 -18.97
C THR A 775 13.55 4.91 -19.42
N PHE A 776 14.40 5.79 -19.93
CA PHE A 776 13.98 7.08 -20.50
C PHE A 776 13.39 6.98 -21.94
N GLU A 777 13.30 5.76 -22.50
CA GLU A 777 12.72 5.46 -23.83
C GLU A 777 11.19 5.46 -23.89
#